data_AF-A0A6G1I6A3-F1
#
_entry.id   AF-A0A6G1I6A3-F1
#
_cell.length_a   1.000
_cell.length_b   1.000
_cell.length_c   1.000
_cell.angle_alpha   90.00
_cell.angle_beta   90.00
_cell.angle_gamma   90.00
#
_symmetry.space_group_name_H-M   'P 1'
#
loop_
_entity.id
_entity.type
_entity.pdbx_description
1 polymer ?
#
loop_
_entity_poly.entity_id
_entity_poly.type
_entity_poly.pdbx_seq_one_letter_code
_entity_poly.pdbx_strand_id
1 'polypeptide(L)'
;MLAALRRCSASVPRTLSTACSTKVATGRVSLITSNASITAQPVHVARRQWTGLASLHTTRTLSAHNPNLSVEVDDGLASTFAELGERELVNQNIIQTITKMGLETMTEVQKLTINEALQGDDMIAQAKTGTGKTIAFLLPTIERILKNDPSLNARRGRFNASPSDIRALIISPTRELAEQIAEEARRLCSNTGLVVQCAVGGTQKRQMLRELQRAGCHILVGTPGRLKDIISDPHSGVAVPDLTTLVLDEADRLLDAGFLPEILEINRLCPDPEQVPRQTMMFSATIMPEIRTLVRELMKPDYKFVQCVKHDEVPTHERVPQKIVPMVGLENQVPALLELALRETEKFESGESRPFKTIVFFNSTAEVSLAQELFTRLPENPLPRTKLYEIHSKLTQGQRQRSSDNFKGAESAILFASDVAARGMDFPNVTHVVQMGLATSRENYIHRIGRTGRAGKEGEAWLFCSPIEMNEARQRLGGLPISKDESLHSATLDMSRPAQLPAKVASLLQSVGGAIKRVDPVSLSDAYSSLLGVFNWFPHKQRLIDSLNRLSRYGWGMETPPALSHGRAMKLGVHRCDGVVIGEPPRRKVDSNDRFGSGGFGGRPSGGGFGGRSGGGGFGGRSGGGGFGGRSGGGGFGGDKFGDRSGGSRFGGESRSGGGFGGRSGGGYGGRSGGGFGGRDGGRDGQRGSYGKPQPEW
;
A
#
# COMPACT_ATOMS: atom_id res chain seq x y z
N MET A 1 52.56 -54.98 -13.95
CA MET A 1 51.13 -55.15 -13.59
C MET A 1 50.75 -54.08 -12.59
N LEU A 2 50.10 -52.99 -13.02
CA LEU A 2 49.39 -52.05 -12.13
C LEU A 2 48.24 -51.43 -12.95
N ALA A 3 47.04 -51.44 -12.36
CA ALA A 3 45.77 -51.24 -13.06
C ALA A 3 45.26 -49.79 -12.99
N ALA A 4 44.84 -49.31 -14.17
CA ALA A 4 43.79 -48.37 -14.54
C ALA A 4 43.08 -47.49 -13.48
N LEU A 5 43.22 -46.17 -13.64
CA LEU A 5 42.24 -45.15 -13.27
C LEU A 5 41.88 -44.30 -14.51
N ARG A 6 40.61 -44.37 -14.95
CA ARG A 6 40.03 -43.49 -16.00
C ARG A 6 39.03 -42.53 -15.36
N ARG A 7 39.21 -41.24 -15.62
CA ARG A 7 38.29 -40.13 -15.27
C ARG A 7 37.19 -40.03 -16.34
N CYS A 8 35.93 -39.89 -15.94
CA CYS A 8 34.80 -39.61 -16.82
C CYS A 8 34.37 -38.14 -16.68
N SER A 9 34.34 -37.45 -17.81
CA SER A 9 33.82 -36.09 -18.04
C SER A 9 32.33 -36.13 -18.38
N ALA A 10 31.52 -35.32 -17.69
CA ALA A 10 30.09 -35.18 -17.96
C ALA A 10 29.82 -34.14 -19.07
N SER A 11 28.87 -34.51 -19.94
CA SER A 11 28.57 -33.98 -21.26
C SER A 11 27.62 -32.78 -21.28
N VAL A 12 27.92 -31.81 -22.14
CA VAL A 12 27.02 -30.73 -22.62
C VAL A 12 26.85 -30.93 -24.14
N PRO A 13 25.65 -30.90 -24.74
CA PRO A 13 25.51 -31.04 -26.17
C PRO A 13 25.90 -29.74 -26.91
N ARG A 14 26.84 -29.89 -27.86
CA ARG A 14 27.34 -28.89 -28.80
C ARG A 14 26.37 -28.70 -29.97
N THR A 15 26.29 -27.47 -30.50
CA THR A 15 26.44 -27.21 -31.94
C THR A 15 27.19 -25.88 -32.14
N LEU A 16 28.47 -25.95 -32.47
CA LEU A 16 29.26 -24.89 -33.09
C LEU A 16 30.09 -25.57 -34.18
N SER A 17 29.95 -25.08 -35.41
CA SER A 17 30.81 -25.41 -36.54
C SER A 17 31.27 -24.11 -37.18
N THR A 18 32.55 -24.03 -37.46
CA THR A 18 33.27 -22.94 -38.14
C THR A 18 33.44 -23.27 -39.62
N ALA A 19 33.12 -22.34 -40.53
CA ALA A 19 33.90 -22.13 -41.77
C ALA A 19 33.53 -20.83 -42.53
N CYS A 20 34.60 -20.21 -43.03
CA CYS A 20 34.82 -19.11 -43.97
C CYS A 20 33.81 -18.73 -45.09
N SER A 21 33.67 -17.41 -45.25
CA SER A 21 33.78 -16.55 -46.45
C SER A 21 33.50 -17.13 -47.86
N THR A 22 32.54 -16.52 -48.56
CA THR A 22 32.61 -16.21 -50.00
C THR A 22 31.77 -14.95 -50.32
N LYS A 23 32.34 -14.04 -51.12
CA LYS A 23 31.70 -12.84 -51.69
C LYS A 23 30.99 -13.20 -53.00
N VAL A 24 29.80 -12.65 -53.27
CA VAL A 24 29.32 -12.30 -54.63
C VAL A 24 28.42 -11.05 -54.57
N ALA A 25 28.50 -10.24 -55.63
CA ALA A 25 28.07 -8.85 -55.74
C ALA A 25 26.72 -8.64 -56.48
N THR A 26 26.11 -7.49 -56.19
CA THR A 26 25.34 -6.56 -57.05
C THR A 26 24.21 -7.01 -57.97
N GLY A 27 23.05 -6.34 -57.82
CA GLY A 27 22.07 -6.09 -58.88
C GLY A 27 21.16 -4.92 -58.52
N ARG A 28 21.38 -3.74 -59.15
CA ARG A 28 20.46 -2.59 -59.15
C ARG A 28 19.38 -2.80 -60.20
N VAL A 29 18.12 -2.52 -59.88
CA VAL A 29 17.10 -2.15 -60.88
C VAL A 29 16.29 -0.98 -60.34
N SER A 30 16.31 0.10 -61.10
CA SER A 30 15.58 1.35 -60.94
C SER A 30 14.38 1.37 -61.89
N LEU A 31 13.19 1.72 -61.42
CA LEU A 31 12.06 2.13 -62.26
C LEU A 31 11.28 3.30 -61.65
N ILE A 32 11.60 4.47 -62.19
CA ILE A 32 10.75 5.55 -62.73
C ILE A 32 9.36 5.76 -62.10
N THR A 33 9.20 7.00 -61.63
CA THR A 33 8.03 7.74 -61.17
C THR A 33 6.99 8.00 -62.25
N SER A 34 5.70 7.94 -61.91
CA SER A 34 4.62 8.66 -62.60
C SER A 34 3.87 9.57 -61.62
N ASN A 35 3.86 10.86 -61.95
CA ASN A 35 3.10 11.89 -61.25
C ASN A 35 1.64 11.86 -61.73
N ALA A 36 0.70 11.83 -60.79
CA ALA A 36 -0.67 12.25 -61.02
C ALA A 36 -1.09 13.21 -59.89
N SER A 37 -1.23 14.48 -60.25
CA SER A 37 -1.63 15.58 -59.38
C SER A 37 -3.14 15.52 -59.14
N ILE A 38 -3.55 15.28 -57.89
CA ILE A 38 -4.89 15.63 -57.42
C ILE A 38 -4.72 16.71 -56.37
N THR A 39 -5.23 17.89 -56.70
CA THR A 39 -5.34 19.06 -55.84
C THR A 39 -6.25 18.77 -54.65
N ALA A 40 -5.66 18.64 -53.45
CA ALA A 40 -6.38 18.76 -52.19
C ALA A 40 -5.87 20.01 -51.47
N GLN A 41 -6.79 20.91 -51.14
CA GLN A 41 -6.50 22.16 -50.44
C GLN A 41 -5.87 21.90 -49.06
N PRO A 42 -4.93 22.74 -48.61
CA PRO A 42 -4.42 22.65 -47.25
C PRO A 42 -5.48 23.17 -46.28
N VAL A 43 -6.18 22.27 -45.60
CA VAL A 43 -6.82 22.63 -44.34
C VAL A 43 -5.69 22.84 -43.35
N HIS A 44 -5.41 24.10 -43.01
CA HIS A 44 -4.57 24.47 -41.89
C HIS A 44 -5.15 23.91 -40.59
N VAL A 45 -4.77 22.68 -40.23
CA VAL A 45 -4.93 22.20 -38.85
C VAL A 45 -3.83 22.86 -38.05
N ALA A 46 -4.19 23.96 -37.39
CA ALA A 46 -3.35 24.59 -36.39
C ALA A 46 -2.91 23.52 -35.37
N ARG A 47 -1.61 23.24 -35.39
CA ARG A 47 -0.92 22.33 -34.47
C ARG A 47 -1.01 22.94 -33.06
N ARG A 48 -2.12 22.70 -32.36
CA ARG A 48 -2.24 23.06 -30.94
C ARG A 48 -1.21 22.24 -30.17
N GLN A 49 -0.16 22.89 -29.71
CA GLN A 49 0.71 22.38 -28.66
C GLN A 49 -0.16 22.07 -27.44
N TRP A 50 -0.37 20.79 -27.17
CA TRP A 50 -0.96 20.33 -25.91
C TRP A 50 0.14 20.28 -24.87
N THR A 51 0.53 21.44 -24.36
CA THR A 51 1.40 21.59 -23.19
C THR A 51 0.52 21.86 -21.97
N GLY A 52 0.54 20.98 -20.96
CA GLY A 52 0.20 21.28 -19.54
C GLY A 52 -1.17 21.85 -19.16
N LEU A 53 -2.06 22.20 -20.10
CA LEU A 53 -3.22 23.04 -19.83
C LEU A 53 -4.35 22.34 -19.05
N ALA A 54 -4.50 21.01 -19.13
CA ALA A 54 -5.64 20.32 -18.51
C ALA A 54 -5.60 20.33 -16.96
N SER A 55 -4.42 20.15 -16.37
CA SER A 55 -4.23 20.26 -14.92
C SER A 55 -4.43 21.71 -14.47
N LEU A 56 -3.80 22.67 -15.18
CA LEU A 56 -3.94 24.10 -14.91
C LEU A 56 -5.39 24.58 -15.03
N HIS A 57 -6.14 24.14 -16.04
CA HIS A 57 -7.56 24.46 -16.17
C HIS A 57 -8.40 23.92 -15.01
N THR A 58 -8.10 22.70 -14.54
CA THR A 58 -8.85 22.10 -13.43
C THR A 58 -8.61 22.84 -12.12
N THR A 59 -7.35 23.10 -11.75
CA THR A 59 -7.01 23.90 -10.57
C THR A 59 -7.58 25.32 -10.68
N ARG A 60 -7.45 25.94 -11.87
CA ARG A 60 -7.97 27.29 -12.14
C ARG A 60 -9.49 27.36 -12.09
N THR A 61 -10.23 26.33 -12.46
CA THR A 61 -11.70 26.34 -12.34
C THR A 61 -12.23 26.06 -10.94
N LEU A 62 -11.53 25.26 -10.11
CA LEU A 62 -11.86 25.10 -8.69
C LEU A 62 -11.52 26.37 -7.92
N SER A 63 -10.36 26.96 -8.20
CA SER A 63 -9.98 28.30 -7.72
C SER A 63 -10.92 29.40 -8.25
N ALA A 64 -11.37 29.32 -9.51
CA ALA A 64 -12.27 30.33 -10.10
C ALA A 64 -13.75 30.18 -9.71
N HIS A 65 -14.18 29.03 -9.15
CA HIS A 65 -15.51 28.90 -8.56
C HIS A 65 -15.62 29.63 -7.20
N ASN A 66 -14.50 30.11 -6.64
CA ASN A 66 -14.48 31.00 -5.46
C ASN A 66 -13.28 31.98 -5.54
N PRO A 67 -13.37 33.09 -6.29
CA PRO A 67 -12.24 33.98 -6.57
C PRO A 67 -11.72 34.79 -5.37
N ASN A 68 -12.30 34.65 -4.17
CA ASN A 68 -11.95 35.45 -2.99
C ASN A 68 -11.01 34.78 -1.97
N LEU A 69 -10.50 33.56 -2.21
CA LEU A 69 -9.84 32.76 -1.15
C LEU A 69 -8.59 32.01 -1.63
N SER A 70 -7.76 32.61 -2.48
CA SER A 70 -6.35 32.21 -2.55
C SER A 70 -5.63 32.88 -1.39
N VAL A 71 -5.14 32.09 -0.43
CA VAL A 71 -4.40 32.61 0.73
C VAL A 71 -3.06 33.13 0.25
N GLU A 72 -2.90 34.46 0.21
CA GLU A 72 -1.57 35.08 0.18
C GLU A 72 -0.87 34.80 1.50
N VAL A 73 0.44 34.53 1.47
CA VAL A 73 1.22 34.21 2.67
C VAL A 73 1.32 35.46 3.54
N ASP A 74 0.41 35.59 4.51
CA ASP A 74 0.43 36.66 5.48
C ASP A 74 1.57 36.46 6.50
N ASP A 75 2.31 37.54 6.80
CA ASP A 75 3.39 37.57 7.80
C ASP A 75 2.86 37.33 9.22
N GLY A 76 1.54 37.34 9.42
CA GLY A 76 0.86 37.03 10.69
C GLY A 76 0.67 35.54 11.00
N LEU A 77 0.88 34.61 10.07
CA LEU A 77 0.61 33.17 10.30
C LEU A 77 1.62 32.55 11.28
N ALA A 78 1.10 31.82 12.29
CA ALA A 78 1.96 31.08 13.21
C ALA A 78 2.84 30.08 12.45
N SER A 79 4.13 30.07 12.75
CA SER A 79 5.17 29.33 12.01
C SER A 79 5.74 28.15 12.81
N THR A 80 5.60 28.18 14.13
CA THR A 80 6.04 27.11 15.04
C THR A 80 4.85 26.56 15.82
N PHE A 81 4.98 25.34 16.34
CA PHE A 81 3.92 24.77 17.18
C PHE A 81 3.80 25.51 18.53
N ALA A 82 4.90 26.01 19.08
CA ALA A 82 4.90 26.78 20.32
C ALA A 82 4.05 28.06 20.21
N GLU A 83 4.19 28.78 19.09
CA GLU A 83 3.45 30.01 18.79
C GLU A 83 1.93 29.78 18.73
N LEU A 84 1.47 28.61 18.27
CA LEU A 84 0.05 28.24 18.33
C LEU A 84 -0.47 28.14 19.77
N GLY A 85 0.37 27.71 20.71
CA GLY A 85 0.05 27.67 22.14
C GLY A 85 0.11 29.04 22.80
N GLU A 86 1.13 29.84 22.48
CA GLU A 86 1.31 31.21 22.99
C GLU A 86 0.16 32.13 22.58
N ARG A 87 -0.37 31.94 21.37
CA ARG A 87 -1.54 32.66 20.85
C ARG A 87 -2.88 32.06 21.30
N GLU A 88 -2.87 31.07 22.19
CA GLU A 88 -4.06 30.35 22.69
C GLU A 88 -4.94 29.74 21.58
N LEU A 89 -4.35 29.46 20.42
CA LEU A 89 -5.05 28.86 19.29
C LEU A 89 -5.22 27.34 19.48
N VAL A 90 -4.29 26.72 20.19
CA VAL A 90 -4.20 25.27 20.41
C VAL A 90 -3.97 24.95 21.88
N ASN A 91 -4.64 23.92 22.36
CA ASN A 91 -4.54 23.45 23.73
C ASN A 91 -3.09 23.09 24.10
N GLN A 92 -2.64 23.60 25.26
CA GLN A 92 -1.28 23.40 25.75
C GLN A 92 -0.88 21.92 25.94
N ASN A 93 -1.82 21.03 26.20
CA ASN A 93 -1.54 19.59 26.30
C ASN A 93 -1.08 19.00 24.96
N ILE A 94 -1.60 19.51 23.84
CA ILE A 94 -1.19 19.11 22.49
C ILE A 94 0.21 19.66 22.20
N ILE A 95 0.45 20.94 22.49
CA ILE A 95 1.77 21.58 22.26
C ILE A 95 2.88 20.88 23.04
N GLN A 96 2.65 20.54 24.31
CA GLN A 96 3.58 19.75 25.11
C GLN A 96 3.85 18.36 24.51
N THR A 97 2.84 17.75 23.92
CA THR A 97 2.97 16.42 23.29
C THR A 97 3.80 16.50 22.01
N ILE A 98 3.52 17.48 21.15
CA ILE A 98 4.27 17.75 19.91
C ILE A 98 5.74 18.07 20.23
N THR A 99 5.99 18.87 21.26
CA THR A 99 7.36 19.17 21.74
C THR A 99 8.10 17.90 22.17
N LYS A 100 7.44 16.99 22.91
CA LYS A 100 8.01 15.69 23.29
C LYS A 100 8.26 14.76 22.11
N MET A 101 7.53 14.93 21.01
CA MET A 101 7.77 14.22 19.75
C MET A 101 8.99 14.77 18.99
N GLY A 102 9.63 15.85 19.47
CA GLY A 102 10.79 16.48 18.85
C GLY A 102 10.42 17.33 17.63
N LEU A 103 9.17 17.82 17.57
CA LEU A 103 8.66 18.64 16.47
C LEU A 103 8.60 20.10 16.92
N GLU A 104 9.53 20.93 16.45
CA GLU A 104 9.63 22.34 16.86
C GLU A 104 8.98 23.27 15.82
N THR A 105 9.36 23.12 14.55
CA THR A 105 8.92 23.96 13.43
C THR A 105 7.86 23.27 12.58
N MET A 106 6.89 24.02 12.09
CA MET A 106 5.91 23.51 11.12
C MET A 106 6.51 23.43 9.72
N THR A 107 6.14 22.41 8.95
CA THR A 107 6.37 22.39 7.50
C THR A 107 5.51 23.46 6.82
N GLU A 108 5.85 23.85 5.60
CA GLU A 108 5.06 24.84 4.85
C GLU A 108 3.59 24.43 4.70
N VAL A 109 3.34 23.15 4.38
CA VAL A 109 1.99 22.59 4.34
C VAL A 109 1.28 22.74 5.69
N GLN A 110 1.96 22.41 6.79
CA GLN A 110 1.40 22.55 8.13
C GLN A 110 1.10 24.01 8.46
N LYS A 111 2.02 24.94 8.18
CA LYS A 111 1.81 26.38 8.37
C LYS A 111 0.57 26.87 7.62
N LEU A 112 0.46 26.54 6.33
CA LEU A 112 -0.65 27.01 5.51
C LEU A 112 -1.98 26.36 5.89
N THR A 113 -2.00 25.07 6.22
CA THR A 113 -3.26 24.38 6.47
C THR A 113 -3.73 24.46 7.91
N ILE A 114 -2.84 24.43 8.92
CA ILE A 114 -3.25 24.41 10.33
C ILE A 114 -3.91 25.73 10.71
N ASN A 115 -3.31 26.86 10.33
CA ASN A 115 -3.87 28.18 10.65
C ASN A 115 -5.28 28.36 10.05
N GLU A 116 -5.50 27.89 8.83
CA GLU A 116 -6.83 27.92 8.18
C GLU A 116 -7.80 26.91 8.80
N ALA A 117 -7.36 25.67 9.01
CA ALA A 117 -8.20 24.60 9.54
C ALA A 117 -8.71 24.90 10.95
N LEU A 118 -7.94 25.64 11.76
CA LEU A 118 -8.33 26.07 13.10
C LEU A 118 -9.51 27.05 13.09
N GLN A 119 -9.79 27.74 11.98
CA GLN A 119 -10.92 28.68 11.87
C GLN A 119 -12.28 27.96 11.77
N GLY A 120 -12.30 26.72 11.28
CA GLY A 120 -13.55 25.94 11.17
C GLY A 120 -14.09 25.76 9.75
N ASP A 121 -13.55 26.47 8.77
CA ASP A 121 -14.02 26.42 7.38
C ASP A 121 -13.65 25.11 6.69
N ASP A 122 -14.52 24.63 5.80
CA ASP A 122 -14.22 23.50 4.94
C ASP A 122 -12.98 23.80 4.09
N MET A 123 -12.12 22.81 3.84
CA MET A 123 -10.89 23.06 3.09
C MET A 123 -10.46 21.93 2.17
N ILE A 124 -9.89 22.30 1.03
CA ILE A 124 -9.13 21.42 0.16
C ILE A 124 -7.67 21.85 0.21
N ALA A 125 -6.81 20.95 0.69
CA ALA A 125 -5.38 21.15 0.72
C ALA A 125 -4.70 20.34 -0.39
N GLN A 126 -4.08 21.06 -1.33
CA GLN A 126 -3.18 20.43 -2.31
C GLN A 126 -1.77 20.41 -1.73
N ALA A 127 -1.27 19.22 -1.40
CA ALA A 127 0.04 19.06 -0.76
C ALA A 127 0.77 17.79 -1.21
N LYS A 128 2.09 17.93 -1.42
CA LYS A 128 2.99 16.83 -1.83
C LYS A 128 2.96 15.68 -0.81
N THR A 129 3.29 14.46 -1.24
CA THR A 129 3.40 13.32 -0.32
C THR A 129 4.63 13.47 0.58
N GLY A 130 4.51 13.11 1.87
CA GLY A 130 5.66 13.12 2.78
C GLY A 130 6.03 14.50 3.35
N THR A 131 5.14 15.49 3.27
CA THR A 131 5.34 16.86 3.79
C THR A 131 4.70 17.11 5.16
N GLY A 132 4.29 16.06 5.87
CA GLY A 132 3.69 16.19 7.20
C GLY A 132 2.19 16.48 7.23
N LYS A 133 1.44 16.13 6.16
CA LYS A 133 -0.03 16.27 6.03
C LYS A 133 -0.81 15.71 7.22
N THR A 134 -0.33 14.62 7.81
CA THR A 134 -1.01 13.92 8.90
C THR A 134 -1.24 14.82 10.11
N ILE A 135 -0.20 15.50 10.61
CA ILE A 135 -0.35 16.46 11.72
C ILE A 135 -1.21 17.66 11.28
N ALA A 136 -1.10 18.04 10.02
CA ALA A 136 -1.77 19.19 9.44
C ALA A 136 -3.30 19.12 9.53
N PHE A 137 -3.89 17.92 9.46
CA PHE A 137 -5.33 17.72 9.74
C PHE A 137 -5.62 17.19 11.14
N LEU A 138 -4.73 16.40 11.75
CA LEU A 138 -4.98 15.84 13.07
C LEU A 138 -5.03 16.91 14.15
N LEU A 139 -4.10 17.86 14.14
CA LEU A 139 -4.02 18.93 15.13
C LEU A 139 -5.31 19.77 15.19
N PRO A 140 -5.79 20.37 14.09
CA PRO A 140 -7.03 21.16 14.12
C PRO A 140 -8.27 20.29 14.45
N THR A 141 -8.29 19.02 14.02
CA THR A 141 -9.36 18.08 14.37
C THR A 141 -9.44 17.85 15.87
N ILE A 142 -8.30 17.55 16.50
CA ILE A 142 -8.19 17.32 17.95
C ILE A 142 -8.58 18.59 18.70
N GLU A 143 -8.03 19.74 18.30
CA GLU A 143 -8.29 21.02 18.94
C GLU A 143 -9.78 21.38 18.94
N ARG A 144 -10.48 21.17 17.81
CA ARG A 144 -11.92 21.42 17.73
C ARG A 144 -12.70 20.56 18.73
N ILE A 145 -12.37 19.28 18.85
CA ILE A 145 -13.06 18.40 19.80
C ILE A 145 -12.84 18.88 21.24
N LEU A 146 -11.61 19.28 21.58
CA LEU A 146 -11.28 19.77 22.92
C LEU A 146 -11.91 21.12 23.26
N LYS A 147 -12.03 22.02 22.28
CA LYS A 147 -12.74 23.30 22.45
C LYS A 147 -14.23 23.09 22.69
N ASN A 148 -14.85 22.18 21.92
CA ASN A 148 -16.27 21.87 22.05
C ASN A 148 -16.59 21.11 23.35
N ASP A 149 -15.63 20.37 23.90
CA ASP A 149 -15.78 19.64 25.15
C ASP A 149 -14.52 19.68 26.02
N PRO A 150 -14.42 20.70 26.88
CA PRO A 150 -13.28 20.87 27.79
C PRO A 150 -13.08 19.72 28.77
N SER A 151 -14.06 18.85 28.99
CA SER A 151 -13.91 17.67 29.87
C SER A 151 -12.89 16.67 29.32
N LEU A 152 -12.67 16.69 28.00
CA LEU A 152 -11.70 15.87 27.29
C LEU A 152 -10.27 16.43 27.35
N ASN A 153 -10.05 17.61 27.93
CA ASN A 153 -8.69 18.14 28.15
C ASN A 153 -7.90 17.29 29.13
N ALA A 154 -8.59 16.67 30.11
CA ALA A 154 -7.97 15.81 31.10
C ALA A 154 -8.06 14.34 30.68
N ARG A 155 -7.01 13.56 30.98
CA ARG A 155 -6.97 12.10 30.72
C ARG A 155 -8.14 11.32 31.31
N ARG A 156 -8.80 11.84 32.35
CA ARG A 156 -9.98 11.22 32.95
C ARG A 156 -11.21 11.26 32.03
N GLY A 157 -11.30 12.22 31.11
CA GLY A 157 -12.42 12.33 30.16
C GLY A 157 -12.63 11.05 29.33
N ARG A 158 -11.56 10.27 29.09
CA ARG A 158 -11.61 9.01 28.34
C ARG A 158 -12.57 7.97 28.92
N PHE A 159 -12.87 8.03 30.22
CA PHE A 159 -13.76 7.07 30.88
C PHE A 159 -15.23 7.30 30.56
N ASN A 160 -15.57 8.44 29.96
CA ASN A 160 -16.94 8.76 29.52
C ASN A 160 -17.17 8.42 28.04
N ALA A 161 -16.13 7.95 27.32
CA ALA A 161 -16.21 7.66 25.91
C ALA A 161 -17.20 6.51 25.64
N SER A 162 -18.02 6.67 24.60
CA SER A 162 -18.93 5.63 24.14
C SER A 162 -18.66 5.25 22.68
N PRO A 163 -19.19 4.12 22.20
CA PRO A 163 -19.13 3.74 20.79
C PRO A 163 -19.77 4.72 19.81
N SER A 164 -20.70 5.54 20.31
CA SER A 164 -21.46 6.50 19.53
C SER A 164 -20.96 7.93 19.70
N ASP A 165 -19.91 8.17 20.47
CA ASP A 165 -19.34 9.51 20.70
C ASP A 165 -18.27 9.87 19.65
N ILE A 166 -18.45 9.42 18.41
CA ILE A 166 -17.50 9.65 17.33
C ILE A 166 -17.68 11.08 16.82
N ARG A 167 -16.68 11.93 17.09
CA ARG A 167 -16.68 13.36 16.74
C ARG A 167 -15.82 13.68 15.52
N ALA A 168 -14.91 12.79 15.15
CA ALA A 168 -14.13 12.89 13.93
C ALA A 168 -14.05 11.56 13.18
N LEU A 169 -14.28 11.62 11.87
CA LEU A 169 -14.14 10.50 10.95
C LEU A 169 -13.02 10.80 9.96
N ILE A 170 -11.99 9.95 9.93
CA ILE A 170 -10.84 10.10 9.02
C ILE A 170 -10.84 8.91 8.06
N ILE A 171 -11.10 9.19 6.79
CA ILE A 171 -11.16 8.19 5.72
C ILE A 171 -9.83 8.16 4.99
N SER A 172 -9.24 6.97 4.90
CA SER A 172 -7.98 6.74 4.23
C SER A 172 -8.08 5.55 3.26
N PRO A 173 -7.47 5.60 2.07
CA PRO A 173 -7.65 4.61 1.01
C PRO A 173 -7.02 3.25 1.29
N THR A 174 -6.00 3.19 2.16
CA THR A 174 -5.32 1.94 2.50
C THR A 174 -5.31 1.69 3.99
N ARG A 175 -5.31 0.41 4.35
CA ARG A 175 -5.35 -0.05 5.73
C ARG A 175 -4.11 0.40 6.49
N GLU A 176 -2.96 0.33 5.85
CA GLU A 176 -1.67 0.68 6.44
C GLU A 176 -1.59 2.18 6.73
N LEU A 177 -2.09 3.00 5.80
CA LEU A 177 -2.17 4.45 6.00
C LEU A 177 -3.14 4.82 7.12
N ALA A 178 -4.32 4.18 7.16
CA ALA A 178 -5.28 4.36 8.25
C ALA A 178 -4.69 3.97 9.61
N GLU A 179 -3.94 2.86 9.68
CA GLU A 179 -3.26 2.42 10.90
C GLU A 179 -2.16 3.41 11.33
N GLN A 180 -1.38 3.93 10.37
CA GLN A 180 -0.36 4.94 10.61
C GLN A 180 -0.98 6.26 11.13
N ILE A 181 -2.07 6.73 10.53
CA ILE A 181 -2.79 7.91 11.00
C ILE A 181 -3.35 7.68 12.40
N ALA A 182 -3.92 6.50 12.67
CA ALA A 182 -4.45 6.17 14.00
C ALA A 182 -3.35 6.11 15.07
N GLU A 183 -2.17 5.58 14.74
CA GLU A 183 -1.01 5.61 15.63
C GLU A 183 -0.55 7.04 15.93
N GLU A 184 -0.44 7.88 14.90
CA GLU A 184 -0.04 9.27 15.06
C GLU A 184 -1.07 10.07 15.87
N ALA A 185 -2.36 9.86 15.63
CA ALA A 185 -3.45 10.45 16.40
C ALA A 185 -3.40 10.01 17.88
N ARG A 186 -3.10 8.74 18.17
CA ARG A 186 -2.91 8.25 19.55
C ARG A 186 -1.73 8.93 20.24
N ARG A 187 -0.63 9.17 19.53
CA ARG A 187 0.54 9.89 20.07
C ARG A 187 0.16 11.32 20.44
N LEU A 188 -0.48 12.05 19.52
CA LEU A 188 -0.95 13.42 19.74
C LEU A 188 -1.98 13.53 20.88
N CYS A 189 -2.85 12.53 21.04
CA CYS A 189 -3.87 12.50 22.11
C CYS A 189 -3.34 11.98 23.46
N SER A 190 -2.05 11.65 23.60
CA SER A 190 -1.52 10.97 24.80
C SER A 190 -1.65 11.77 26.11
N ASN A 191 -1.86 13.09 26.01
CA ASN A 191 -2.10 13.97 27.15
C ASN A 191 -3.55 14.51 27.24
N THR A 192 -4.50 13.88 26.55
CA THR A 192 -5.93 14.25 26.55
C THR A 192 -6.80 13.07 26.96
N GLY A 193 -8.11 13.29 27.07
CA GLY A 193 -9.14 12.27 27.28
C GLY A 193 -9.64 11.62 25.98
N LEU A 194 -9.09 11.99 24.82
CA LEU A 194 -9.55 11.47 23.53
C LEU A 194 -9.18 10.00 23.34
N VAL A 195 -10.06 9.30 22.62
CA VAL A 195 -9.93 7.87 22.35
C VAL A 195 -9.96 7.69 20.85
N VAL A 196 -8.92 7.05 20.32
CA VAL A 196 -8.73 6.86 18.88
C VAL A 196 -8.87 5.38 18.55
N GLN A 197 -9.78 5.06 17.62
CA GLN A 197 -9.97 3.71 17.10
C GLN A 197 -9.63 3.63 15.61
N CYS A 198 -9.31 2.42 15.16
CA CYS A 198 -8.99 2.15 13.75
C CYS A 198 -9.87 1.04 13.18
N ALA A 199 -10.56 1.32 12.09
CA ALA A 199 -11.50 0.43 11.41
C ALA A 199 -11.04 0.11 9.98
N VAL A 200 -10.24 -0.94 9.85
CA VAL A 200 -9.67 -1.40 8.57
C VAL A 200 -10.04 -2.84 8.25
N GLY A 201 -10.22 -3.16 6.97
CA GLY A 201 -10.53 -4.54 6.52
C GLY A 201 -9.45 -5.57 6.90
N GLY A 202 -9.76 -6.87 6.80
CA GLY A 202 -8.79 -7.95 7.05
C GLY A 202 -8.33 -8.13 8.50
N THR A 203 -8.82 -7.31 9.43
CA THR A 203 -8.78 -7.55 10.87
C THR A 203 -10.09 -8.18 11.34
N GLN A 204 -10.07 -8.81 12.53
CA GLN A 204 -11.26 -9.42 13.12
C GLN A 204 -12.30 -8.34 13.50
N LYS A 205 -13.38 -8.18 12.71
CA LYS A 205 -14.47 -7.20 12.93
C LYS A 205 -14.95 -7.24 14.39
N ARG A 206 -15.20 -8.44 14.91
CA ARG A 206 -15.66 -8.66 16.29
C ARG A 206 -14.68 -8.17 17.36
N GLN A 207 -13.38 -8.26 17.12
CA GLN A 207 -12.38 -7.78 18.08
C GLN A 207 -12.36 -6.24 18.10
N MET A 208 -12.38 -5.63 16.92
CA MET A 208 -12.44 -4.16 16.80
C MET A 208 -13.72 -3.59 17.41
N LEU A 209 -14.89 -4.19 17.14
CA LEU A 209 -16.15 -3.77 17.76
C LEU A 209 -16.13 -3.92 19.29
N ARG A 210 -15.57 -5.02 19.83
CA ARG A 210 -15.42 -5.19 21.29
C ARG A 210 -14.53 -4.12 21.90
N GLU A 211 -13.44 -3.74 21.23
CA GLU A 211 -12.56 -2.68 21.73
C GLU A 211 -13.25 -1.31 21.69
N LEU A 212 -13.98 -1.05 20.61
CA LEU A 212 -14.79 0.16 20.46
C LEU A 212 -15.89 0.23 21.55
N GLN A 213 -16.56 -0.89 21.85
CA GLN A 213 -17.54 -1.02 22.95
C GLN A 213 -16.92 -0.81 24.33
N ARG A 214 -15.70 -1.28 24.55
CA ARG A 214 -15.04 -1.24 25.86
C ARG A 214 -14.40 0.10 26.16
N ALA A 215 -13.76 0.71 25.16
CA ALA A 215 -12.95 1.91 25.33
C ALA A 215 -13.65 3.18 24.81
N GLY A 216 -14.74 3.04 24.06
CA GLY A 216 -15.36 4.14 23.32
C GLY A 216 -14.52 4.60 22.14
N CYS A 217 -14.97 5.68 21.48
CA CYS A 217 -14.29 6.27 20.34
C CYS A 217 -14.69 7.73 20.17
N HIS A 218 -13.71 8.64 20.12
CA HIS A 218 -13.92 10.03 19.74
C HIS A 218 -13.41 10.32 18.31
N ILE A 219 -12.31 9.66 17.92
CA ILE A 219 -11.69 9.79 16.59
C ILE A 219 -11.65 8.41 15.96
N LEU A 220 -12.40 8.20 14.88
CA LEU A 220 -12.43 6.96 14.13
C LEU A 220 -11.66 7.13 12.82
N VAL A 221 -10.59 6.37 12.66
CA VAL A 221 -9.79 6.32 11.42
C VAL A 221 -10.09 5.02 10.69
N GLY A 222 -10.30 5.02 9.38
CA GLY A 222 -10.56 3.75 8.69
C GLY A 222 -10.56 3.79 7.17
N THR A 223 -10.70 2.60 6.60
CA THR A 223 -10.88 2.41 5.16
C THR A 223 -12.37 2.44 4.79
N PRO A 224 -12.78 3.01 3.64
CA PRO A 224 -14.18 3.18 3.26
C PRO A 224 -15.03 1.92 3.44
N GLY A 225 -14.61 0.77 2.89
CA GLY A 225 -15.39 -0.46 2.99
C GLY A 225 -15.65 -0.94 4.43
N ARG A 226 -14.68 -0.79 5.35
CA ARG A 226 -14.87 -1.21 6.75
C ARG A 226 -15.67 -0.18 7.55
N LEU A 227 -15.49 1.11 7.28
CA LEU A 227 -16.27 2.19 7.90
C LEU A 227 -17.75 2.06 7.53
N LYS A 228 -18.04 1.89 6.23
CA LYS A 228 -19.38 1.59 5.74
C LYS A 228 -19.96 0.37 6.47
N ASP A 229 -19.26 -0.78 6.47
CA ASP A 229 -19.71 -2.03 7.09
C ASP A 229 -20.08 -1.91 8.58
N ILE A 230 -19.39 -1.05 9.36
CA ILE A 230 -19.75 -0.86 10.77
C ILE A 230 -20.80 0.21 10.99
N ILE A 231 -20.80 1.31 10.24
CA ILE A 231 -21.76 2.41 10.43
C ILE A 231 -23.14 2.01 9.87
N SER A 232 -23.18 1.25 8.78
CA SER A 232 -24.43 0.81 8.15
C SER A 232 -25.11 -0.35 8.87
N ASP A 233 -24.41 -1.05 9.76
CA ASP A 233 -24.91 -2.23 10.46
C ASP A 233 -25.54 -1.83 11.80
N PRO A 234 -26.89 -1.91 11.96
CA PRO A 234 -27.55 -1.51 13.20
C PRO A 234 -27.11 -2.33 14.42
N HIS A 235 -26.56 -3.53 14.21
CA HIS A 235 -26.08 -4.41 15.28
C HIS A 235 -24.65 -4.12 15.71
N SER A 236 -23.92 -3.25 15.00
CA SER A 236 -22.55 -2.88 15.35
C SER A 236 -22.51 -2.07 16.66
N GLY A 237 -23.59 -1.33 16.96
CA GLY A 237 -23.64 -0.34 18.03
C GLY A 237 -22.78 0.89 17.77
N VAL A 238 -22.31 1.09 16.53
CA VAL A 238 -21.50 2.24 16.11
C VAL A 238 -22.39 3.24 15.41
N ALA A 239 -22.40 4.48 15.92
CA ALA A 239 -23.10 5.59 15.31
C ALA A 239 -22.23 6.85 15.34
N VAL A 240 -22.55 7.84 14.50
CA VAL A 240 -21.79 9.10 14.36
C VAL A 240 -22.68 10.34 14.54
N PRO A 241 -23.56 10.41 15.57
CA PRO A 241 -24.55 11.48 15.73
C PRO A 241 -23.93 12.87 15.93
N ASP A 242 -22.75 12.94 16.55
CA ASP A 242 -22.10 14.21 16.95
C ASP A 242 -20.84 14.49 16.12
N LEU A 243 -20.87 14.13 14.83
CA LEU A 243 -19.71 14.28 13.94
C LEU A 243 -19.41 15.76 13.67
N THR A 244 -18.30 16.26 14.20
CA THR A 244 -17.86 17.65 14.01
C THR A 244 -16.81 17.81 12.91
N THR A 245 -16.12 16.73 12.53
CA THR A 245 -15.03 16.79 11.54
C THR A 245 -15.01 15.54 10.65
N LEU A 246 -15.01 15.74 9.32
CA LEU A 246 -14.79 14.70 8.32
C LEU A 246 -13.48 14.98 7.58
N VAL A 247 -12.58 14.00 7.51
CA VAL A 247 -11.31 14.12 6.78
C VAL A 247 -11.22 13.05 5.69
N LEU A 248 -10.86 13.47 4.48
CA LEU A 248 -10.49 12.58 3.38
C LEU A 248 -9.00 12.74 3.11
N ASP A 249 -8.21 11.74 3.49
CA ASP A 249 -6.77 11.69 3.21
C ASP A 249 -6.47 10.93 1.92
N GLU A 250 -5.52 11.43 1.13
CA GLU A 250 -5.19 10.97 -0.23
C GLU A 250 -6.46 10.80 -1.09
N ALA A 251 -7.25 11.88 -1.21
CA ALA A 251 -8.56 11.87 -1.85
C ALA A 251 -8.52 11.43 -3.33
N ASP A 252 -7.46 11.77 -4.05
CA ASP A 252 -7.20 11.22 -5.40
C ASP A 252 -7.17 9.68 -5.40
N ARG A 253 -6.51 9.05 -4.41
CA ARG A 253 -6.42 7.59 -4.31
C ARG A 253 -7.74 6.96 -3.93
N LEU A 254 -8.52 7.62 -3.08
CA LEU A 254 -9.87 7.15 -2.75
C LEU A 254 -10.71 6.99 -4.02
N LEU A 255 -10.57 7.92 -4.97
CA LEU A 255 -11.23 7.86 -6.27
C LEU A 255 -10.62 6.81 -7.20
N ASP A 256 -9.29 6.78 -7.34
CA ASP A 256 -8.57 5.82 -8.18
C ASP A 256 -8.86 4.36 -7.77
N ALA A 257 -9.02 4.12 -6.47
CA ALA A 257 -9.36 2.80 -5.92
C ALA A 257 -10.84 2.44 -6.10
N GLY A 258 -11.66 3.35 -6.63
CA GLY A 258 -13.08 3.13 -6.86
C GLY A 258 -13.95 3.24 -5.61
N PHE A 259 -13.48 3.90 -4.55
CA PHE A 259 -14.23 4.02 -3.27
C PHE A 259 -15.26 5.14 -3.23
N LEU A 260 -15.47 5.85 -4.35
CA LEU A 260 -16.47 6.92 -4.42
C LEU A 260 -17.86 6.46 -3.92
N PRO A 261 -18.41 5.30 -4.34
CA PRO A 261 -19.71 4.85 -3.85
C PRO A 261 -19.77 4.67 -2.33
N GLU A 262 -18.75 4.04 -1.73
CA GLU A 262 -18.67 3.82 -0.30
C GLU A 262 -18.55 5.12 0.49
N ILE A 263 -17.81 6.11 -0.02
CA ILE A 263 -17.65 7.42 0.64
C ILE A 263 -18.97 8.18 0.65
N LEU A 264 -19.70 8.19 -0.48
CA LEU A 264 -21.01 8.84 -0.57
C LEU A 264 -22.03 8.17 0.35
N GLU A 265 -21.96 6.84 0.48
CA GLU A 265 -22.83 6.10 1.40
C GLU A 265 -22.50 6.38 2.86
N ILE A 266 -21.22 6.44 3.24
CA ILE A 266 -20.80 6.87 4.57
C ILE A 266 -21.33 8.28 4.86
N ASN A 267 -21.23 9.19 3.91
CA ASN A 267 -21.72 10.56 4.08
C ASN A 267 -23.24 10.61 4.34
N ARG A 268 -24.02 9.78 3.64
CA ARG A 268 -25.48 9.66 3.86
C ARG A 268 -25.84 9.06 5.22
N LEU A 269 -24.95 8.27 5.81
CA LEU A 269 -25.12 7.71 7.15
C LEU A 269 -24.67 8.69 8.24
N CYS A 270 -23.95 9.76 7.88
CA CYS A 270 -23.61 10.84 8.79
C CYS A 270 -24.81 11.80 8.95
N PRO A 271 -24.86 12.56 10.06
CA PRO A 271 -25.84 13.63 10.23
C PRO A 271 -25.76 14.65 9.10
N ASP A 272 -26.91 15.26 8.80
CA ASP A 272 -26.98 16.37 7.87
C ASP A 272 -26.10 17.53 8.38
N PRO A 273 -25.15 18.04 7.57
CA PRO A 273 -24.29 19.17 7.94
C PRO A 273 -25.06 20.44 8.33
N GLU A 274 -26.31 20.61 7.89
CA GLU A 274 -27.17 21.73 8.29
C GLU A 274 -27.71 21.56 9.73
N GLN A 275 -27.87 20.32 10.20
CA GLN A 275 -28.37 20.01 11.55
C GLN A 275 -27.24 19.87 12.56
N VAL A 276 -26.15 19.22 12.15
CA VAL A 276 -24.94 19.04 12.96
C VAL A 276 -23.78 19.68 12.21
N PRO A 277 -23.45 20.94 12.53
CA PRO A 277 -22.37 21.65 11.86
C PRO A 277 -21.05 20.89 11.97
N ARG A 278 -20.46 20.58 10.81
CA ARG A 278 -19.16 19.92 10.72
C ARG A 278 -18.21 20.68 9.78
N GLN A 279 -16.92 20.45 9.97
CA GLN A 279 -15.87 20.83 9.02
C GLN A 279 -15.49 19.61 8.17
N THR A 280 -15.45 19.77 6.85
CA THR A 280 -14.89 18.79 5.92
C THR A 280 -13.51 19.24 5.44
N MET A 281 -12.49 18.39 5.62
CA MET A 281 -11.14 18.65 5.11
C MET A 281 -10.71 17.57 4.11
N MET A 282 -10.22 17.98 2.95
CA MET A 282 -9.76 17.07 1.89
C MET A 282 -8.28 17.32 1.60
N PHE A 283 -7.46 16.28 1.74
CA PHE A 283 -6.04 16.34 1.44
C PHE A 283 -5.74 15.49 0.22
N SER A 284 -5.14 16.10 -0.80
CA SER A 284 -4.80 15.41 -2.05
C SER A 284 -3.46 15.90 -2.59
N ALA A 285 -2.71 15.02 -3.25
CA ALA A 285 -1.53 15.46 -3.99
C ALA A 285 -1.92 16.06 -5.34
N THR A 286 -2.98 15.54 -5.94
CA THR A 286 -3.47 15.93 -7.25
C THR A 286 -4.93 16.38 -7.20
N ILE A 287 -5.30 17.30 -8.08
CA ILE A 287 -6.66 17.79 -8.23
C ILE A 287 -7.17 17.35 -9.61
N MET A 288 -7.77 16.16 -9.65
CA MET A 288 -8.35 15.57 -10.85
C MET A 288 -9.81 16.00 -11.02
N PRO A 289 -10.38 15.99 -12.24
CA PRO A 289 -11.78 16.36 -12.48
C PRO A 289 -12.79 15.61 -11.59
N GLU A 290 -12.52 14.36 -11.27
CA GLU A 290 -13.36 13.48 -10.46
C GLU A 290 -13.49 13.96 -9.00
N ILE A 291 -12.48 14.68 -8.48
CA ILE A 291 -12.52 15.27 -7.13
C ILE A 291 -13.68 16.25 -6.98
N ARG A 292 -14.11 16.91 -8.06
CA ARG A 292 -15.26 17.83 -8.02
C ARG A 292 -16.55 17.17 -7.54
N THR A 293 -16.71 15.87 -7.79
CA THR A 293 -17.88 15.15 -7.30
C THR A 293 -17.83 15.02 -5.78
N LEU A 294 -16.67 14.69 -5.21
CA LEU A 294 -16.51 14.68 -3.75
C LEU A 294 -16.73 16.06 -3.14
N VAL A 295 -16.18 17.11 -3.75
CA VAL A 295 -16.33 18.49 -3.26
C VAL A 295 -17.80 18.89 -3.20
N ARG A 296 -18.56 18.66 -4.28
CA ARG A 296 -19.99 19.01 -4.36
C ARG A 296 -20.85 18.25 -3.36
N GLU A 297 -20.52 17.00 -3.07
CA GLU A 297 -21.35 16.13 -2.22
C GLU A 297 -20.99 16.22 -0.73
N LEU A 298 -19.76 16.62 -0.40
CA LEU A 298 -19.23 16.55 0.97
C LEU A 298 -18.97 17.91 1.62
N MET A 299 -18.73 18.96 0.83
CA MET A 299 -18.22 20.24 1.31
C MET A 299 -19.24 21.37 1.15
N LYS A 300 -19.16 22.36 2.03
CA LYS A 300 -19.93 23.61 1.93
C LYS A 300 -19.47 24.44 0.73
N PRO A 301 -20.35 25.28 0.16
CA PRO A 301 -20.01 26.10 -1.02
C PRO A 301 -18.83 27.07 -0.80
N ASP A 302 -18.57 27.50 0.43
CA ASP A 302 -17.58 28.51 0.83
C ASP A 302 -16.22 27.91 1.29
N TYR A 303 -15.93 26.68 0.88
CA TYR A 303 -14.68 26.00 1.22
C TYR A 303 -13.42 26.79 0.77
N LYS A 304 -12.35 26.69 1.56
CA LYS A 304 -11.02 27.24 1.25
C LYS A 304 -10.23 26.29 0.35
N PHE A 305 -9.51 26.84 -0.62
CA PHE A 305 -8.53 26.08 -1.41
C PHE A 305 -7.11 26.49 -1.02
N VAL A 306 -6.41 25.62 -0.30
CA VAL A 306 -5.06 25.88 0.19
C VAL A 306 -4.05 25.15 -0.71
N GLN A 307 -3.42 25.92 -1.60
CA GLN A 307 -2.38 25.41 -2.49
C GLN A 307 -1.02 25.49 -1.80
N CYS A 308 -0.55 24.36 -1.26
CA CYS A 308 0.74 24.29 -0.56
C CYS A 308 1.90 23.93 -1.48
N VAL A 309 1.72 24.07 -2.79
CA VAL A 309 2.75 23.85 -3.80
C VAL A 309 3.00 25.20 -4.44
N LYS A 310 4.12 25.84 -4.09
CA LYS A 310 4.55 27.08 -4.73
C LYS A 310 4.62 26.87 -6.24
N HIS A 311 4.17 27.85 -7.00
CA HIS A 311 4.25 27.81 -8.46
C HIS A 311 5.68 27.58 -8.99
N ASP A 312 6.68 27.93 -8.18
CA ASP A 312 8.09 27.92 -8.56
C ASP A 312 8.88 26.74 -7.95
N GLU A 313 8.29 25.98 -7.00
CA GLU A 313 8.97 24.88 -6.33
C GLU A 313 8.75 23.55 -7.06
N VAL A 314 9.74 23.20 -7.88
CA VAL A 314 9.95 21.92 -8.57
C VAL A 314 9.42 20.76 -7.70
N PRO A 315 8.29 20.11 -8.07
CA PRO A 315 7.76 18.94 -7.40
C PRO A 315 8.84 17.91 -7.04
N THR A 316 8.70 17.19 -5.92
CA THR A 316 9.71 16.17 -5.51
C THR A 316 10.05 15.20 -6.63
N HIS A 317 9.06 14.83 -7.45
CA HIS A 317 9.27 13.98 -8.59
C HIS A 317 10.18 14.60 -9.66
N GLU A 318 10.14 15.92 -9.86
CA GLU A 318 11.03 16.61 -10.80
C GLU A 318 12.47 16.76 -10.26
N ARG A 319 12.67 16.74 -8.94
CA ARG A 319 14.01 16.74 -8.32
C ARG A 319 14.69 15.37 -8.33
N VAL A 320 13.90 14.30 -8.19
CA VAL A 320 14.42 12.92 -8.21
C VAL A 320 14.93 12.64 -9.64
N PRO A 321 16.21 12.29 -9.83
CA PRO A 321 16.70 11.86 -11.12
C PRO A 321 15.94 10.62 -11.61
N GLN A 322 15.33 10.71 -12.78
CA GLN A 322 14.53 9.64 -13.37
C GLN A 322 15.25 9.04 -14.56
N LYS A 323 15.33 7.71 -14.56
CA LYS A 323 15.95 6.91 -15.61
C LYS A 323 14.94 5.94 -16.19
N ILE A 324 14.89 5.83 -17.51
CA ILE A 324 14.23 4.72 -18.20
C ILE A 324 15.29 3.78 -18.74
N VAL A 325 15.18 2.50 -18.39
CA VAL A 325 16.03 1.41 -18.86
C VAL A 325 15.25 0.59 -19.86
N PRO A 326 15.51 0.75 -21.18
CA PRO A 326 14.90 -0.09 -22.19
C PRO A 326 15.46 -1.50 -22.09
N MET A 327 14.56 -2.47 -21.94
CA MET A 327 14.92 -3.89 -21.94
C MET A 327 14.72 -4.49 -23.33
N VAL A 328 15.54 -5.49 -23.68
CA VAL A 328 15.32 -6.29 -24.91
C VAL A 328 14.02 -7.09 -24.82
N GLY A 329 13.73 -7.67 -23.66
CA GLY A 329 12.51 -8.41 -23.40
C GLY A 329 12.18 -8.48 -21.92
N LEU A 330 11.07 -9.15 -21.59
CA LEU A 330 10.64 -9.33 -20.20
C LEU A 330 11.60 -10.27 -19.43
N GLU A 331 12.30 -11.16 -20.12
CA GLU A 331 13.33 -12.03 -19.54
C GLU A 331 14.48 -11.28 -18.86
N ASN A 332 14.67 -10.01 -19.19
CA ASN A 332 15.75 -9.17 -18.66
C ASN A 332 15.40 -8.54 -17.30
N GLN A 333 14.14 -8.58 -16.84
CA GLN A 333 13.70 -7.88 -15.62
C GLN A 333 14.51 -8.25 -14.37
N VAL A 334 14.62 -9.55 -14.07
CA VAL A 334 15.29 -10.04 -12.85
C VAL A 334 16.81 -9.88 -12.93
N PRO A 335 17.48 -10.24 -14.04
CA PRO A 335 18.91 -9.97 -14.20
C PRO A 335 19.28 -8.50 -14.07
N ALA A 336 18.52 -7.59 -14.70
CA ALA A 336 18.78 -6.16 -14.62
C ALA A 336 18.62 -5.61 -13.20
N LEU A 337 17.62 -6.12 -12.45
CA LEU A 337 17.43 -5.72 -11.05
C LEU A 337 18.59 -6.17 -10.18
N LEU A 338 19.05 -7.40 -10.37
CA LEU A 338 20.17 -7.95 -9.62
C LEU A 338 21.47 -7.22 -9.98
N GLU A 339 21.68 -6.85 -11.24
CA GLU A 339 22.86 -6.09 -11.68
C GLU A 339 22.87 -4.71 -11.01
N LEU A 340 21.73 -4.02 -10.98
CA LEU A 340 21.57 -2.76 -10.27
C LEU A 340 21.85 -2.92 -8.78
N ALA A 341 21.24 -3.92 -8.13
CA ALA A 341 21.42 -4.15 -6.70
C ALA A 341 22.88 -4.45 -6.34
N LEU A 342 23.58 -5.26 -7.13
CA LEU A 342 25.00 -5.57 -6.91
C LEU A 342 25.87 -4.33 -7.11
N ARG A 343 25.65 -3.56 -8.18
CA ARG A 343 26.40 -2.34 -8.45
C ARG A 343 26.28 -1.32 -7.32
N GLU A 344 25.07 -1.08 -6.83
CA GLU A 344 24.86 -0.11 -5.75
C GLU A 344 25.32 -0.64 -4.38
N THR A 345 25.27 -1.97 -4.16
CA THR A 345 25.85 -2.58 -2.95
C THR A 345 27.38 -2.43 -2.94
N GLU A 346 28.06 -2.65 -4.06
CA GLU A 346 29.52 -2.47 -4.17
C GLU A 346 29.95 -1.01 -3.94
N LYS A 347 29.19 -0.03 -4.46
CA LYS A 347 29.42 1.39 -4.17
C LYS A 347 29.28 1.71 -2.68
N PHE A 348 28.31 1.10 -2.01
CA PHE A 348 28.18 1.27 -0.56
C PHE A 348 29.36 0.64 0.19
N GLU A 349 29.78 -0.58 -0.20
CA GLU A 349 30.90 -1.28 0.43
C GLU A 349 32.25 -0.57 0.23
N SER A 350 32.42 0.13 -0.90
CA SER A 350 33.58 0.99 -1.17
C SER A 350 33.51 2.38 -0.49
N GLY A 351 32.39 2.71 0.15
CA GLY A 351 32.18 3.99 0.83
C GLY A 351 31.79 5.15 -0.11
N GLU A 352 31.50 4.87 -1.38
CA GLU A 352 31.12 5.86 -2.38
C GLU A 352 29.65 6.29 -2.29
N SER A 353 28.78 5.43 -1.73
CA SER A 353 27.33 5.67 -1.70
C SER A 353 26.68 5.29 -0.37
N ARG A 354 25.40 5.65 -0.22
CA ARG A 354 24.54 5.25 0.90
C ARG A 354 24.11 3.78 0.78
N PRO A 355 23.71 3.12 1.89
CA PRO A 355 23.16 1.77 1.87
C PRO A 355 22.05 1.58 0.82
N PHE A 356 22.10 0.49 0.05
CA PHE A 356 21.10 0.19 -0.97
C PHE A 356 19.76 -0.18 -0.32
N LYS A 357 18.89 0.82 -0.19
CA LYS A 357 17.52 0.68 0.30
C LYS A 357 16.53 1.06 -0.80
N THR A 358 15.77 0.08 -1.25
CA THR A 358 15.03 0.14 -2.52
C THR A 358 13.61 -0.38 -2.38
N ILE A 359 12.67 0.27 -3.08
CA ILE A 359 11.33 -0.28 -3.32
C ILE A 359 11.22 -0.64 -4.80
N VAL A 360 10.81 -1.87 -5.10
CA VAL A 360 10.61 -2.38 -6.46
C VAL A 360 9.13 -2.60 -6.69
N PHE A 361 8.51 -1.75 -7.51
CA PHE A 361 7.10 -1.81 -7.83
C PHE A 361 6.81 -2.74 -9.00
N PHE A 362 5.81 -3.60 -8.84
CA PHE A 362 5.22 -4.43 -9.89
C PHE A 362 3.73 -4.16 -10.02
N ASN A 363 3.19 -4.44 -11.21
CA ASN A 363 1.77 -4.26 -11.49
C ASN A 363 0.90 -5.46 -11.03
N SER A 364 1.52 -6.63 -10.80
CA SER A 364 0.84 -7.81 -10.29
C SER A 364 1.38 -8.28 -8.94
N THR A 365 0.48 -8.69 -8.05
CA THR A 365 0.85 -9.37 -6.79
C THR A 365 1.61 -10.68 -7.02
N ALA A 366 1.37 -11.39 -8.13
CA ALA A 366 2.08 -12.63 -8.45
C ALA A 366 3.53 -12.36 -8.88
N GLU A 367 3.78 -11.24 -9.58
CA GLU A 367 5.14 -10.81 -9.91
C GLU A 367 5.92 -10.41 -8.64
N VAL A 368 5.27 -9.71 -7.70
CA VAL A 368 5.88 -9.36 -6.40
C VAL A 368 6.36 -10.62 -5.67
N SER A 369 5.48 -11.61 -5.50
CA SER A 369 5.83 -12.86 -4.81
C SER A 369 6.90 -13.65 -5.56
N LEU A 370 6.82 -13.71 -6.90
CA LEU A 370 7.82 -14.39 -7.71
C LEU A 370 9.20 -13.72 -7.57
N ALA A 371 9.26 -12.39 -7.61
CA ALA A 371 10.52 -11.66 -7.45
C ALA A 371 11.14 -11.88 -6.06
N GLN A 372 10.33 -11.83 -5.01
CA GLN A 372 10.78 -12.13 -3.64
C GLN A 372 11.30 -13.57 -3.51
N GLU A 373 10.58 -14.54 -4.07
CA GLU A 373 10.97 -15.96 -4.07
C GLU A 373 12.29 -16.17 -4.83
N LEU A 374 12.44 -15.56 -6.01
CA LEU A 374 13.66 -15.62 -6.82
C LEU A 374 14.87 -15.07 -6.07
N PHE A 375 14.77 -13.86 -5.51
CA PHE A 375 15.87 -13.23 -4.79
C PHE A 375 16.25 -14.02 -3.54
N THR A 376 15.28 -14.64 -2.86
CA THR A 376 15.53 -15.51 -1.71
C THR A 376 16.26 -16.80 -2.10
N ARG A 377 16.05 -17.29 -3.33
CA ARG A 377 16.61 -18.56 -3.83
C ARG A 377 17.93 -18.38 -4.60
N LEU A 378 18.46 -17.15 -4.69
CA LEU A 378 19.76 -16.89 -5.31
C LEU A 378 20.86 -17.74 -4.64
N PRO A 379 21.64 -18.52 -5.41
CA PRO A 379 22.75 -19.28 -4.87
C PRO A 379 23.81 -18.33 -4.27
N GLU A 380 24.48 -18.80 -3.21
CA GLU A 380 25.59 -18.10 -2.54
C GLU A 380 25.21 -16.77 -1.87
N ASN A 381 23.94 -16.37 -1.93
CA ASN A 381 23.41 -15.13 -1.38
C ASN A 381 24.29 -13.91 -1.73
N PRO A 382 24.27 -13.45 -3.00
CA PRO A 382 25.17 -12.40 -3.48
C PRO A 382 24.86 -11.01 -2.89
N LEU A 383 23.80 -10.89 -2.09
CA LEU A 383 23.40 -9.66 -1.40
C LEU A 383 23.29 -9.90 0.12
N PRO A 384 24.36 -10.31 0.82
CA PRO A 384 24.28 -10.83 2.19
C PRO A 384 23.82 -9.80 3.23
N ARG A 385 24.04 -8.51 2.96
CA ARG A 385 23.64 -7.38 3.83
C ARG A 385 22.25 -6.84 3.51
N THR A 386 21.65 -7.25 2.40
CA THR A 386 20.40 -6.68 1.90
C THR A 386 19.22 -7.55 2.34
N LYS A 387 18.34 -7.00 3.17
CA LYS A 387 17.12 -7.71 3.59
C LYS A 387 16.08 -7.70 2.48
N LEU A 388 15.31 -8.78 2.37
CA LEU A 388 14.27 -8.93 1.35
C LEU A 388 12.89 -8.93 2.02
N TYR A 389 11.99 -8.09 1.55
CA TYR A 389 10.62 -7.99 2.04
C TYR A 389 9.64 -7.93 0.87
N GLU A 390 8.40 -8.35 1.11
CA GLU A 390 7.30 -8.13 0.17
C GLU A 390 6.10 -7.44 0.83
N ILE A 391 5.38 -6.66 0.03
CA ILE A 391 4.10 -6.06 0.42
C ILE A 391 3.12 -6.01 -0.75
N HIS A 392 1.99 -6.71 -0.62
CA HIS A 392 0.92 -6.71 -1.61
C HIS A 392 -0.41 -7.13 -0.98
N SER A 393 -1.52 -6.93 -1.69
CA SER A 393 -2.88 -7.12 -1.16
C SER A 393 -3.23 -8.54 -0.70
N LYS A 394 -2.59 -9.57 -1.26
CA LYS A 394 -2.80 -10.98 -0.84
C LYS A 394 -2.17 -11.35 0.51
N LEU A 395 -1.24 -10.55 1.05
CA LEU A 395 -0.70 -10.79 2.40
C LEU A 395 -1.76 -10.47 3.45
N THR A 396 -1.74 -11.18 4.58
CA THR A 396 -2.57 -10.82 5.74
C THR A 396 -2.17 -9.45 6.30
N GLN A 397 -3.08 -8.78 7.02
CA GLN A 397 -2.78 -7.46 7.63
C GLN A 397 -1.52 -7.54 8.51
N GLY A 398 -1.42 -8.56 9.36
CA GLY A 398 -0.27 -8.75 10.24
C GLY A 398 1.04 -8.98 9.50
N GLN A 399 1.02 -9.69 8.36
CA GLN A 399 2.20 -9.84 7.50
C GLN A 399 2.63 -8.49 6.90
N ARG A 400 1.68 -7.69 6.39
CA ARG A 400 2.00 -6.38 5.80
C ARG A 400 2.55 -5.40 6.83
N GLN A 401 1.97 -5.38 8.03
CA GLN A 401 2.48 -4.56 9.13
C GLN A 401 3.91 -4.95 9.48
N ARG A 402 4.18 -6.25 9.67
CA ARG A 402 5.54 -6.76 9.94
C ARG A 402 6.53 -6.40 8.82
N SER A 403 6.16 -6.61 7.56
CA SER A 403 7.02 -6.23 6.42
C SER A 403 7.30 -4.73 6.39
N SER A 404 6.28 -3.90 6.62
CA SER A 404 6.42 -2.44 6.70
C SER A 404 7.37 -2.02 7.83
N ASP A 405 7.17 -2.53 9.04
CA ASP A 405 7.96 -2.14 10.20
C ASP A 405 9.41 -2.59 10.08
N ASN A 406 9.62 -3.82 9.60
CA ASN A 406 10.96 -4.34 9.33
C ASN A 406 11.68 -3.53 8.24
N PHE A 407 10.98 -3.15 7.17
CA PHE A 407 11.57 -2.32 6.12
C PHE A 407 11.86 -0.89 6.59
N LYS A 408 11.01 -0.30 7.45
CA LYS A 408 11.28 1.01 8.09
C LYS A 408 12.61 0.96 8.85
N GLY A 409 12.82 -0.07 9.67
CA GLY A 409 14.03 -0.24 10.49
C GLY A 409 15.27 -0.75 9.76
N ALA A 410 15.14 -1.26 8.53
CA ALA A 410 16.28 -1.80 7.78
C ALA A 410 17.19 -0.69 7.22
N GLU A 411 18.50 -0.94 7.25
CA GLU A 411 19.52 -0.09 6.64
C GLU A 411 19.64 -0.36 5.12
N SER A 412 19.96 -1.60 4.74
CA SER A 412 19.95 -2.09 3.36
C SER A 412 18.83 -3.10 3.15
N ALA A 413 17.94 -2.83 2.19
CA ALA A 413 16.82 -3.71 1.91
C ALA A 413 16.20 -3.51 0.52
N ILE A 414 15.60 -4.56 -0.02
CA ILE A 414 14.71 -4.53 -1.18
C ILE A 414 13.30 -4.87 -0.72
N LEU A 415 12.36 -3.94 -0.90
CA LEU A 415 10.93 -4.17 -0.72
C LEU A 415 10.28 -4.38 -2.08
N PHE A 416 9.89 -5.61 -2.38
CA PHE A 416 9.06 -5.92 -3.55
C PHE A 416 7.62 -5.53 -3.23
N ALA A 417 7.01 -4.67 -4.05
CA ALA A 417 5.75 -4.05 -3.71
C ALA A 417 4.77 -4.00 -4.90
N SER A 418 3.47 -4.13 -4.59
CA SER A 418 2.43 -3.62 -5.49
C SER A 418 2.05 -2.19 -5.11
N ASP A 419 1.09 -1.59 -5.82
CA ASP A 419 0.62 -0.22 -5.55
C ASP A 419 0.00 0.01 -4.15
N VAL A 420 -0.11 -1.02 -3.32
CA VAL A 420 -0.46 -0.88 -1.90
C VAL A 420 0.56 0.01 -1.19
N ALA A 421 1.85 -0.08 -1.54
CA ALA A 421 2.92 0.71 -0.92
C ALA A 421 3.21 2.06 -1.62
N ALA A 422 2.57 2.34 -2.77
CA ALA A 422 2.91 3.50 -3.59
C ALA A 422 2.47 4.85 -2.98
N ARG A 423 1.45 4.85 -2.11
CA ARG A 423 0.89 6.06 -1.49
C ARG A 423 0.75 5.88 0.02
N GLY A 424 0.78 6.98 0.77
CA GLY A 424 0.64 6.96 2.23
C GLY A 424 1.82 6.42 3.06
N MET A 425 2.45 5.33 2.62
CA MET A 425 3.51 4.67 3.41
C MET A 425 4.77 5.53 3.49
N ASP A 426 5.18 5.87 4.70
CA ASP A 426 6.45 6.56 4.93
C ASP A 426 7.56 5.58 5.27
N PHE A 427 8.51 5.45 4.35
CA PHE A 427 9.69 4.63 4.50
C PHE A 427 10.93 5.53 4.51
N PRO A 428 11.59 5.70 5.67
CA PRO A 428 12.73 6.59 5.76
C PRO A 428 13.92 6.01 4.99
N ASN A 429 14.74 6.93 4.44
CA ASN A 429 16.02 6.64 3.81
C ASN A 429 15.98 5.74 2.56
N VAL A 430 14.84 5.63 1.86
CA VAL A 430 14.78 4.95 0.57
C VAL A 430 15.66 5.69 -0.43
N THR A 431 16.69 5.02 -0.93
CA THR A 431 17.67 5.55 -1.90
C THR A 431 17.21 5.40 -3.33
N HIS A 432 16.49 4.32 -3.63
CA HIS A 432 16.07 3.99 -4.98
C HIS A 432 14.59 3.58 -5.03
N VAL A 433 13.92 3.99 -6.10
CA VAL A 433 12.63 3.44 -6.49
C VAL A 433 12.78 2.80 -7.86
N VAL A 434 12.52 1.50 -7.96
CA VAL A 434 12.49 0.76 -9.22
C VAL A 434 11.06 0.45 -9.59
N GLN A 435 10.69 0.62 -10.86
CA GLN A 435 9.40 0.23 -11.40
C GLN A 435 9.62 -0.81 -12.50
N MET A 436 9.12 -2.03 -12.26
CA MET A 436 9.12 -3.12 -13.23
C MET A 436 7.88 -2.99 -14.10
N GLY A 437 8.08 -2.42 -15.28
CA GLY A 437 6.99 -2.06 -16.18
C GLY A 437 6.34 -0.71 -15.83
N LEU A 438 5.53 -0.24 -16.77
CA LEU A 438 4.87 1.06 -16.71
C LEU A 438 3.73 1.04 -15.68
N ALA A 439 3.68 2.05 -14.80
CA ALA A 439 2.55 2.22 -13.89
C ALA A 439 1.23 2.44 -14.64
N THR A 440 0.10 2.05 -14.03
CA THR A 440 -1.24 2.11 -14.65
C THR A 440 -1.68 3.52 -15.05
N SER A 441 -1.19 4.55 -14.35
CA SER A 441 -1.42 5.96 -14.66
C SER A 441 -0.15 6.79 -14.44
N ARG A 442 -0.15 8.02 -14.98
CA ARG A 442 0.95 8.98 -14.78
C ARG A 442 1.07 9.37 -13.31
N GLU A 443 -0.06 9.55 -12.65
CA GLU A 443 -0.16 9.91 -11.24
C GLU A 443 0.46 8.79 -10.40
N ASN A 444 0.12 7.53 -10.66
CA ASN A 444 0.72 6.39 -9.96
C ASN A 444 2.24 6.31 -10.17
N TYR A 445 2.74 6.61 -11.37
CA TYR A 445 4.18 6.73 -11.60
C TYR A 445 4.82 7.78 -10.67
N ILE A 446 4.24 8.98 -10.61
CA ILE A 446 4.71 10.09 -9.75
C ILE A 446 4.68 9.69 -8.26
N HIS A 447 3.63 8.99 -7.82
CA HIS A 447 3.52 8.55 -6.42
C HIS A 447 4.55 7.49 -6.04
N ARG A 448 4.83 6.54 -6.93
CA ARG A 448 5.86 5.51 -6.76
C ARG A 448 7.23 6.18 -6.57
N ILE A 449 7.63 7.08 -7.47
CA ILE A 449 8.94 7.77 -7.36
C ILE A 449 9.00 8.70 -6.14
N GLY A 450 7.86 9.24 -5.70
CA GLY A 450 7.75 9.98 -4.44
C GLY A 450 7.96 9.17 -3.15
N ARG A 451 8.34 7.88 -3.25
CA ARG A 451 8.84 7.08 -2.11
C ARG A 451 10.31 7.35 -1.78
N THR A 452 11.07 7.92 -2.71
CA THR A 452 12.42 8.44 -2.47
C THR A 452 12.40 9.98 -2.53
N GLY A 453 13.55 10.64 -2.33
CA GLY A 453 13.63 12.10 -2.38
C GLY A 453 12.93 12.82 -1.21
N ARG A 454 12.71 12.12 -0.09
CA ARG A 454 11.89 12.61 1.04
C ARG A 454 12.70 13.37 2.08
N ALA A 455 12.05 14.34 2.74
CA ALA A 455 12.65 15.15 3.82
C ALA A 455 14.02 15.75 3.44
N GLY A 456 14.12 16.27 2.21
CA GLY A 456 15.35 16.87 1.68
C GLY A 456 16.46 15.89 1.30
N LYS A 457 16.25 14.58 1.47
CA LYS A 457 17.25 13.56 1.12
C LYS A 457 17.26 13.28 -0.37
N GLU A 458 18.43 12.95 -0.90
CA GLU A 458 18.59 12.48 -2.27
C GLU A 458 18.06 11.04 -2.47
N GLY A 459 17.73 10.74 -3.72
CA GLY A 459 17.53 9.40 -4.23
C GLY A 459 17.11 9.42 -5.69
N GLU A 460 17.00 8.25 -6.31
CA GLU A 460 16.83 8.10 -7.76
C GLU A 460 15.74 7.09 -8.14
N ALA A 461 15.15 7.28 -9.32
CA ALA A 461 14.05 6.48 -9.82
C ALA A 461 14.39 5.80 -11.15
N TRP A 462 14.11 4.51 -11.24
CA TRP A 462 14.44 3.65 -12.37
C TRP A 462 13.17 2.98 -12.91
N LEU A 463 12.85 3.20 -14.18
CA LEU A 463 11.75 2.56 -14.89
C LEU A 463 12.31 1.52 -15.86
N PHE A 464 12.09 0.24 -15.59
CA PHE A 464 12.50 -0.84 -16.46
C PHE A 464 11.35 -1.11 -17.43
N CYS A 465 11.58 -0.86 -18.71
CA CYS A 465 10.51 -0.79 -19.71
C CYS A 465 10.73 -1.80 -20.83
N SER A 466 9.76 -2.69 -21.05
CA SER A 466 9.80 -3.66 -22.15
C SER A 466 9.43 -3.01 -23.49
N PRO A 467 9.75 -3.63 -24.65
CA PRO A 467 9.38 -3.09 -25.95
C PRO A 467 7.87 -2.87 -26.13
N ILE A 468 7.03 -3.68 -25.46
CA ILE A 468 5.57 -3.59 -25.46
C ILE A 468 5.12 -2.25 -24.86
N GLU A 469 5.84 -1.77 -23.84
CA GLU A 469 5.46 -0.62 -23.03
C GLU A 469 6.09 0.68 -23.52
N MET A 470 7.20 0.62 -24.26
CA MET A 470 7.99 1.81 -24.63
C MET A 470 7.18 2.91 -25.31
N ASN A 471 6.25 2.57 -26.21
CA ASN A 471 5.42 3.56 -26.87
C ASN A 471 4.44 4.23 -25.89
N GLU A 472 3.76 3.41 -25.09
CA GLU A 472 2.82 3.89 -24.07
C GLU A 472 3.53 4.74 -23.01
N ALA A 473 4.75 4.34 -22.60
CA ALA A 473 5.56 5.07 -21.65
C ALA A 473 5.90 6.48 -22.18
N ARG A 474 6.29 6.60 -23.46
CA ARG A 474 6.56 7.91 -24.10
C ARG A 474 5.33 8.81 -24.10
N GLN A 475 4.14 8.25 -24.35
CA GLN A 475 2.90 9.01 -24.39
C GLN A 475 2.46 9.43 -22.97
N ARG A 476 2.36 8.47 -22.06
CA ARG A 476 1.85 8.65 -20.69
C ARG A 476 2.76 9.51 -19.80
N LEU A 477 4.08 9.33 -19.95
CA LEU A 477 5.08 10.03 -19.14
C LEU A 477 5.67 11.26 -19.83
N GLY A 478 5.09 11.69 -20.96
CA GLY A 478 5.55 12.87 -21.71
C GLY A 478 5.70 14.11 -20.83
N GLY A 479 6.81 14.83 -20.98
CA GLY A 479 7.10 16.04 -20.21
C GLY A 479 7.67 15.80 -18.80
N LEU A 480 7.84 14.56 -18.35
CA LEU A 480 8.64 14.27 -17.14
C LEU A 480 10.14 14.26 -17.49
N PRO A 481 11.04 14.64 -16.55
CA PRO A 481 12.48 14.71 -16.79
C PRO A 481 13.13 13.32 -16.74
N ILE A 482 12.72 12.43 -17.65
CA ILE A 482 13.19 11.05 -17.71
C ILE A 482 14.34 10.94 -18.73
N SER A 483 15.51 10.54 -18.24
CA SER A 483 16.69 10.26 -19.07
C SER A 483 16.76 8.78 -19.43
N LYS A 484 17.28 8.45 -20.62
CA LYS A 484 17.50 7.06 -21.03
C LYS A 484 18.81 6.54 -20.42
N ASP A 485 18.78 5.36 -19.82
CA ASP A 485 19.95 4.68 -19.22
C ASP A 485 20.11 3.27 -19.83
N GLU A 486 21.30 3.01 -20.39
CA GLU A 486 21.68 1.71 -20.98
C GLU A 486 22.91 1.12 -20.26
N SER A 487 23.18 1.56 -19.02
CA SER A 487 24.37 1.15 -18.25
C SER A 487 24.31 -0.29 -17.73
N LEU A 488 23.11 -0.89 -17.70
CA LEU A 488 22.90 -2.27 -17.24
C LEU A 488 23.01 -3.24 -18.43
N HIS A 489 24.11 -4.00 -18.48
CA HIS A 489 24.40 -4.90 -19.60
C HIS A 489 23.35 -5.99 -19.75
N SER A 490 22.83 -6.49 -18.62
CA SER A 490 21.80 -7.52 -18.60
C SER A 490 20.45 -7.02 -19.10
N ALA A 491 20.18 -5.70 -19.11
CA ALA A 491 18.96 -5.14 -19.70
C ALA A 491 19.00 -5.13 -21.24
N THR A 492 20.18 -4.91 -21.81
CA THR A 492 20.41 -4.80 -23.26
C THR A 492 20.76 -6.14 -23.94
N LEU A 493 20.81 -7.24 -23.16
CA LEU A 493 21.23 -8.55 -23.66
C LEU A 493 20.07 -9.30 -24.33
N ASP A 494 20.28 -9.75 -25.57
CA ASP A 494 19.40 -10.71 -26.22
C ASP A 494 19.70 -12.14 -25.74
N MET A 495 18.91 -12.62 -24.77
CA MET A 495 19.06 -13.97 -24.19
C MET A 495 18.68 -15.12 -25.12
N SER A 496 18.15 -14.83 -26.33
CA SER A 496 17.85 -15.86 -27.33
C SER A 496 19.03 -16.23 -28.19
N ARG A 497 20.13 -15.47 -28.10
CA ARG A 497 21.32 -15.65 -28.93
C ARG A 497 22.55 -15.87 -28.06
N PRO A 498 23.50 -16.71 -28.51
CA PRO A 498 24.79 -16.80 -27.84
C PRO A 498 25.52 -15.45 -27.95
N ALA A 499 26.08 -14.99 -26.84
CA ALA A 499 26.86 -13.76 -26.77
C ALA A 499 28.11 -13.98 -25.91
N GLN A 500 29.19 -13.27 -26.22
CA GLN A 500 30.33 -13.18 -25.32
C GLN A 500 30.00 -12.15 -24.24
N LEU A 501 30.05 -12.57 -22.98
CA LEU A 501 29.63 -11.76 -21.84
C LEU A 501 30.80 -11.48 -20.91
N PRO A 502 30.85 -10.29 -20.28
CA PRO A 502 31.74 -10.06 -19.15
C PRO A 502 31.52 -11.10 -18.06
N ALA A 503 32.59 -11.54 -17.39
CA ALA A 503 32.53 -12.61 -16.38
C ALA A 503 31.51 -12.33 -15.27
N LYS A 504 31.39 -11.07 -14.84
CA LYS A 504 30.42 -10.62 -13.84
C LYS A 504 28.97 -10.82 -14.29
N VAL A 505 28.65 -10.46 -15.53
CA VAL A 505 27.31 -10.63 -16.11
C VAL A 505 27.00 -12.12 -16.29
N ALA A 506 27.97 -12.91 -16.73
CA ALA A 506 27.81 -14.36 -16.85
C ALA A 506 27.51 -15.05 -15.51
N SER A 507 28.27 -14.70 -14.45
CA SER A 507 28.05 -15.20 -13.09
C SER A 507 26.67 -14.81 -12.55
N LEU A 508 26.25 -13.57 -12.79
CA LEU A 508 24.93 -13.08 -12.43
C LEU A 508 23.82 -13.89 -13.10
N LEU A 509 23.90 -14.10 -14.42
CA LEU A 509 22.90 -14.90 -15.16
C LEU A 509 22.87 -16.35 -14.69
N GLN A 510 24.03 -16.94 -14.37
CA GLN A 510 24.10 -18.27 -13.79
C GLN A 510 23.42 -18.32 -12.42
N SER A 511 23.60 -17.29 -11.59
CA SER A 511 22.95 -17.17 -10.28
C SER A 511 21.42 -17.09 -10.42
N VAL A 512 20.92 -16.23 -11.34
CA VAL A 512 19.49 -16.12 -11.64
C VAL A 512 18.93 -17.46 -12.16
N GLY A 513 19.61 -18.11 -13.11
CA GLY A 513 19.21 -19.42 -13.61
C GLY A 513 19.20 -20.50 -12.53
N GLY A 514 20.13 -20.43 -11.57
CA GLY A 514 20.17 -21.29 -10.39
C GLY A 514 18.98 -21.07 -9.46
N ALA A 515 18.57 -19.82 -9.25
CA ALA A 515 17.38 -19.47 -8.45
C ALA A 515 16.09 -19.97 -9.10
N ILE A 516 15.94 -19.75 -10.41
CA ILE A 516 14.76 -20.13 -11.19
C ILE A 516 14.51 -21.64 -11.11
N LYS A 517 15.56 -22.45 -11.21
CA LYS A 517 15.46 -23.92 -11.06
C LYS A 517 14.92 -24.37 -9.70
N ARG A 518 15.01 -23.52 -8.69
CA ARG A 518 14.51 -23.80 -7.35
C ARG A 518 13.10 -23.28 -7.14
N VAL A 519 12.56 -22.38 -7.97
CA VAL A 519 11.23 -21.75 -7.81
C VAL A 519 10.10 -22.75 -8.05
N ASP A 520 8.97 -22.59 -7.34
CA ASP A 520 7.78 -23.40 -7.58
C ASP A 520 7.19 -23.10 -8.98
N PRO A 521 6.99 -24.10 -9.86
CA PRO A 521 6.34 -23.90 -11.16
C PRO A 521 4.97 -23.22 -11.07
N VAL A 522 4.25 -23.36 -9.95
CA VAL A 522 2.99 -22.64 -9.71
C VAL A 522 3.21 -21.13 -9.66
N SER A 523 4.28 -20.65 -9.00
CA SER A 523 4.61 -19.23 -8.94
C SER A 523 4.87 -18.64 -10.33
N LEU A 524 5.58 -19.38 -11.19
CA LEU A 524 5.83 -19.01 -12.59
C LEU A 524 4.53 -18.95 -13.40
N SER A 525 3.67 -19.96 -13.24
CA SER A 525 2.36 -20.01 -13.88
C SER A 525 1.44 -18.86 -13.44
N ASP A 526 1.40 -18.56 -12.14
CA ASP A 526 0.63 -17.45 -11.59
C ASP A 526 1.13 -16.09 -12.13
N ALA A 527 2.45 -15.91 -12.20
CA ALA A 527 3.07 -14.70 -12.77
C ALA A 527 2.72 -14.54 -14.24
N TYR A 528 2.91 -15.59 -15.07
CA TYR A 528 2.55 -15.60 -16.49
C TYR A 528 1.10 -15.20 -16.72
N SER A 529 0.21 -15.85 -15.97
CA SER A 529 -1.23 -15.63 -16.04
C SER A 529 -1.61 -14.20 -15.64
N SER A 530 -0.88 -13.61 -14.70
CA SER A 530 -1.10 -12.25 -14.24
C SER A 530 -0.58 -11.19 -15.21
N LEU A 531 0.58 -11.41 -15.84
CA LEU A 531 1.16 -10.53 -16.86
C LEU A 531 0.21 -10.37 -18.05
N LEU A 532 -0.48 -11.44 -18.47
CA LEU A 532 -1.53 -11.36 -19.49
C LEU A 532 -2.67 -10.43 -19.10
N GLY A 533 -3.03 -10.40 -17.82
CA GLY A 533 -4.04 -9.47 -17.29
C GLY A 533 -3.51 -8.03 -17.26
N VAL A 534 -2.26 -7.84 -16.81
CA VAL A 534 -1.59 -6.53 -16.77
C VAL A 534 -1.51 -5.91 -18.16
N PHE A 535 -1.12 -6.70 -19.16
CA PHE A 535 -1.01 -6.25 -20.55
C PHE A 535 -2.30 -6.40 -21.36
N ASN A 536 -3.45 -6.56 -20.72
CA ASN A 536 -4.70 -6.72 -21.46
C ASN A 536 -5.08 -5.47 -22.28
N TRP A 537 -4.58 -4.30 -21.91
CA TRP A 537 -4.72 -3.06 -22.68
C TRP A 537 -3.95 -3.08 -24.00
N PHE A 538 -2.95 -3.95 -24.15
CA PHE A 538 -2.13 -4.01 -25.36
C PHE A 538 -2.92 -4.68 -26.51
N PRO A 539 -3.03 -4.02 -27.68
CA PRO A 539 -3.92 -4.48 -28.76
C PRO A 539 -3.37 -5.69 -29.51
N HIS A 540 -2.05 -5.79 -29.69
CA HIS A 540 -1.43 -6.85 -30.50
C HIS A 540 -1.21 -8.12 -29.68
N LYS A 541 -2.29 -8.89 -29.46
CA LYS A 541 -2.28 -10.10 -28.62
C LYS A 541 -1.23 -11.13 -29.02
N GLN A 542 -0.98 -11.35 -30.31
CA GLN A 542 0.07 -12.27 -30.76
C GLN A 542 1.46 -11.84 -30.27
N ARG A 543 1.83 -10.57 -30.45
CA ARG A 543 3.12 -10.04 -29.99
C ARG A 543 3.28 -10.12 -28.47
N LEU A 544 2.18 -9.97 -27.72
CA LEU A 544 2.18 -10.16 -26.27
C LEU A 544 2.49 -11.62 -25.91
N ILE A 545 1.81 -12.58 -26.56
CA ILE A 545 2.08 -14.02 -26.38
C ILE A 545 3.52 -14.35 -26.75
N ASP A 546 4.03 -13.86 -27.88
CA ASP A 546 5.42 -14.09 -28.29
C ASP A 546 6.41 -13.59 -27.23
N SER A 547 6.14 -12.42 -26.64
CA SER A 547 6.99 -11.83 -25.60
C SER A 547 6.94 -12.60 -24.28
N LEU A 548 5.77 -13.11 -23.87
CA LEU A 548 5.63 -13.91 -22.65
C LEU A 548 6.15 -15.34 -22.83
N ASN A 549 6.03 -15.90 -24.03
CA ASN A 549 6.66 -17.18 -24.38
C ASN A 549 8.18 -17.05 -24.40
N ARG A 550 8.70 -15.92 -24.89
CA ARG A 550 10.12 -15.58 -24.82
C ARG A 550 10.60 -15.48 -23.36
N LEU A 551 9.86 -14.79 -22.48
CA LEU A 551 10.12 -14.79 -21.04
C LEU A 551 10.15 -16.21 -20.46
N SER A 552 9.14 -17.03 -20.76
CA SER A 552 9.04 -18.38 -20.22
C SER A 552 10.22 -19.26 -20.65
N ARG A 553 10.63 -19.15 -21.92
CA ARG A 553 11.70 -19.97 -22.50
C ARG A 553 13.10 -19.50 -22.08
N TYR A 554 13.40 -18.22 -22.25
CA TYR A 554 14.76 -17.70 -22.07
C TYR A 554 14.99 -17.09 -20.68
N GLY A 555 13.94 -16.54 -20.07
CA GLY A 555 13.98 -16.08 -18.69
C GLY A 555 13.86 -17.26 -17.73
N TRP A 556 12.78 -18.02 -17.80
CA TRP A 556 12.48 -19.08 -16.83
C TRP A 556 13.00 -20.48 -17.20
N GLY A 557 13.61 -20.64 -18.38
CA GLY A 557 14.17 -21.93 -18.81
C GLY A 557 13.12 -23.03 -19.03
N MET A 558 11.87 -22.66 -19.29
CA MET A 558 10.78 -23.62 -19.53
C MET A 558 10.80 -24.09 -20.99
N GLU A 559 10.69 -25.40 -21.21
CA GLU A 559 10.55 -25.97 -22.57
C GLU A 559 9.24 -25.54 -23.22
N THR A 560 8.16 -25.57 -22.44
CA THR A 560 6.81 -25.15 -22.84
C THR A 560 6.32 -24.02 -21.95
N PRO A 561 5.67 -22.97 -22.51
CA PRO A 561 5.06 -21.92 -21.69
C PRO A 561 3.98 -22.47 -20.75
N PRO A 562 3.70 -21.79 -19.62
CA PRO A 562 2.64 -22.18 -18.71
C PRO A 562 1.27 -22.32 -19.39
N ALA A 563 0.53 -23.38 -19.04
CA ALA A 563 -0.79 -23.62 -19.58
C ALA A 563 -1.84 -22.64 -19.04
N LEU A 564 -2.80 -22.26 -19.88
CA LEU A 564 -3.97 -21.45 -19.52
C LEU A 564 -5.24 -22.29 -19.64
N SER A 565 -6.15 -22.13 -18.68
CA SER A 565 -7.48 -22.71 -18.83
C SER A 565 -8.20 -22.08 -20.02
N HIS A 566 -9.00 -22.89 -20.74
CA HIS A 566 -9.71 -22.44 -21.93
C HIS A 566 -10.57 -21.19 -21.65
N GLY A 567 -11.33 -21.18 -20.55
CA GLY A 567 -12.16 -20.04 -20.16
C GLY A 567 -11.36 -18.76 -19.89
N ARG A 568 -10.15 -18.88 -19.33
CA ARG A 568 -9.27 -17.73 -19.10
C ARG A 568 -8.67 -17.22 -20.41
N ALA A 569 -8.21 -18.11 -21.28
CA ALA A 569 -7.70 -17.75 -22.60
C ALA A 569 -8.77 -17.06 -23.47
N MET A 570 -10.03 -17.50 -23.36
CA MET A 570 -11.19 -16.86 -23.98
C MET A 570 -11.42 -15.45 -23.42
N LYS A 571 -11.50 -15.31 -22.08
CA LYS A 571 -11.72 -14.01 -21.42
C LYS A 571 -10.65 -12.96 -21.76
N LEU A 572 -9.41 -13.40 -21.94
CA LEU A 572 -8.28 -12.53 -22.29
C LEU A 572 -8.14 -12.32 -23.82
N GLY A 573 -8.94 -13.00 -24.63
CA GLY A 573 -8.90 -12.89 -26.09
C GLY A 573 -7.63 -13.48 -26.73
N VAL A 574 -6.95 -14.41 -26.04
CA VAL A 574 -5.68 -15.01 -26.51
C VAL A 574 -5.81 -16.45 -26.98
N HIS A 575 -6.99 -17.07 -26.87
CA HIS A 575 -7.24 -18.47 -27.22
C HIS A 575 -6.91 -18.87 -28.67
N ARG A 576 -6.80 -17.91 -29.60
CA ARG A 576 -6.43 -18.14 -31.02
C ARG A 576 -4.99 -17.74 -31.34
N CYS A 577 -4.23 -17.25 -30.37
CA CYS A 577 -2.84 -16.86 -30.60
C CYS A 577 -1.95 -18.10 -30.69
N ASP A 578 -1.01 -18.07 -31.63
CA ASP A 578 -0.03 -19.14 -31.80
C ASP A 578 0.88 -19.21 -30.57
N GLY A 579 1.20 -20.43 -30.13
CA GLY A 579 2.04 -20.68 -28.97
C GLY A 579 1.33 -20.57 -27.61
N VAL A 580 0.01 -20.36 -27.58
CA VAL A 580 -0.77 -20.49 -26.34
C VAL A 580 -1.00 -21.96 -26.02
N VAL A 581 -0.57 -22.39 -24.83
CA VAL A 581 -0.83 -23.75 -24.34
C VAL A 581 -2.16 -23.75 -23.57
N ILE A 582 -3.17 -24.45 -24.09
CA ILE A 582 -4.46 -24.61 -23.40
C ILE A 582 -4.41 -25.89 -22.55
N GLY A 583 -4.69 -25.77 -21.26
CA GLY A 583 -4.66 -26.90 -20.33
C GLY A 583 -5.01 -26.49 -18.90
N GLU A 584 -4.95 -27.44 -17.97
CA GLU A 584 -5.06 -27.11 -16.55
C GLU A 584 -3.72 -26.58 -16.02
N PRO A 585 -3.69 -25.37 -15.43
CA PRO A 585 -2.48 -24.87 -14.80
C PRO A 585 -2.12 -25.72 -13.56
N PRO A 586 -0.82 -25.79 -13.19
CA PRO A 586 -0.39 -26.51 -12.00
C PRO A 586 -1.11 -25.94 -10.76
N ARG A 587 -1.66 -26.84 -9.94
CA ARG A 587 -2.34 -26.46 -8.69
C ARG A 587 -1.37 -26.61 -7.52
N ARG A 588 -1.41 -25.68 -6.56
CA ARG A 588 -0.73 -25.88 -5.27
C ARG A 588 -1.28 -27.17 -4.65
N LYS A 589 -0.39 -28.08 -4.26
CA LYS A 589 -0.76 -29.20 -3.38
C LYS A 589 -1.18 -28.56 -2.07
N VAL A 590 -2.48 -28.57 -1.78
CA VAL A 590 -2.97 -28.21 -0.45
C VAL A 590 -2.61 -29.39 0.44
N ASP A 591 -1.60 -29.21 1.29
CA ASP A 591 -1.32 -30.19 2.33
C ASP A 591 -2.59 -30.39 3.15
N SER A 592 -3.05 -31.64 3.22
CA SER A 592 -4.29 -32.04 3.87
C SER A 592 -4.31 -31.82 5.40
N ASN A 593 -3.28 -31.18 5.96
CA ASN A 593 -3.20 -30.81 7.38
C ASN A 593 -3.83 -29.45 7.72
N ASP A 594 -4.15 -28.59 6.74
CA ASP A 594 -4.76 -27.27 7.00
C ASP A 594 -6.30 -27.28 6.92
N ARG A 595 -6.94 -28.45 7.09
CA ARG A 595 -8.41 -28.59 7.09
C ARG A 595 -9.11 -28.35 8.43
N PHE A 596 -8.43 -27.77 9.41
CA PHE A 596 -9.07 -27.26 10.63
C PHE A 596 -8.78 -25.77 10.80
N GLY A 597 -9.53 -24.92 10.10
CA GLY A 597 -9.42 -23.49 10.36
C GLY A 597 -10.00 -22.53 9.33
N SER A 598 -11.13 -22.82 8.69
CA SER A 598 -11.91 -21.77 8.01
C SER A 598 -13.33 -22.25 7.70
N GLY A 599 -14.26 -21.98 8.61
CA GLY A 599 -15.69 -22.06 8.31
C GLY A 599 -16.07 -20.99 7.29
N GLY A 600 -16.03 -21.35 6.01
CA GLY A 600 -16.51 -20.54 4.90
C GLY A 600 -17.91 -21.01 4.50
N PHE A 601 -18.90 -20.15 4.75
CA PHE A 601 -20.25 -20.25 4.21
C PHE A 601 -20.21 -20.29 2.68
N GLY A 602 -20.39 -21.48 2.12
CA GLY A 602 -20.63 -21.69 0.69
C GLY A 602 -22.13 -21.66 0.43
N GLY A 603 -22.59 -20.60 -0.23
CA GLY A 603 -23.96 -20.46 -0.70
C GLY A 603 -24.36 -21.61 -1.63
N ARG A 604 -25.55 -22.16 -1.39
CA ARG A 604 -26.24 -23.10 -2.28
C ARG A 604 -26.61 -22.36 -3.58
N PRO A 605 -26.31 -22.89 -4.77
CA PRO A 605 -26.91 -22.40 -5.99
C PRO A 605 -28.36 -22.89 -6.05
N SER A 606 -29.30 -21.95 -6.00
CA SER A 606 -30.69 -22.16 -6.42
C SER A 606 -30.75 -22.03 -7.94
N GLY A 607 -31.30 -23.03 -8.62
CA GLY A 607 -31.52 -23.05 -10.07
C GLY A 607 -32.13 -24.38 -10.47
N GLY A 608 -33.47 -24.41 -10.55
CA GLY A 608 -34.24 -25.61 -10.86
C GLY A 608 -34.32 -25.95 -12.35
N GLY A 609 -34.88 -27.13 -12.63
CA GLY A 609 -35.43 -27.46 -13.95
C GLY A 609 -35.32 -28.92 -14.38
N PHE A 610 -36.42 -29.65 -14.20
CA PHE A 610 -36.94 -30.76 -15.03
C PHE A 610 -36.24 -32.14 -15.06
N GLY A 611 -36.98 -33.14 -14.56
CA GLY A 611 -37.49 -34.22 -15.42
C GLY A 611 -36.91 -35.62 -15.26
N GLY A 612 -37.74 -36.56 -14.79
CA GLY A 612 -37.88 -37.88 -15.44
C GLY A 612 -37.16 -39.10 -14.84
N ARG A 613 -37.93 -39.86 -14.05
CA ARG A 613 -38.11 -41.34 -14.00
C ARG A 613 -36.94 -42.32 -14.30
N SER A 614 -37.07 -43.46 -13.62
CA SER A 614 -36.53 -44.82 -13.86
C SER A 614 -35.12 -45.08 -13.30
N GLY A 615 -34.81 -46.20 -12.67
CA GLY A 615 -35.54 -47.44 -12.37
C GLY A 615 -34.52 -48.53 -11.97
N GLY A 616 -34.93 -49.49 -11.13
CA GLY A 616 -34.21 -50.74 -10.83
C GLY A 616 -33.00 -50.61 -9.91
N GLY A 617 -32.80 -51.38 -8.85
CA GLY A 617 -33.18 -52.76 -8.59
C GLY A 617 -31.91 -53.62 -8.52
N GLY A 618 -31.71 -54.40 -7.45
CA GLY A 618 -30.65 -55.43 -7.37
C GLY A 618 -29.77 -55.31 -6.12
N PHE A 619 -30.15 -55.87 -4.96
CA PHE A 619 -30.03 -57.28 -4.52
C PHE A 619 -28.66 -57.67 -3.96
N GLY A 620 -28.72 -58.23 -2.74
CA GLY A 620 -27.76 -59.20 -2.16
C GLY A 620 -26.52 -58.58 -1.53
N GLY A 621 -26.11 -58.88 -0.30
CA GLY A 621 -26.41 -60.04 0.52
C GLY A 621 -25.11 -60.49 1.20
N ARG A 622 -24.96 -60.08 2.47
CA ARG A 622 -24.17 -60.65 3.57
C ARG A 622 -23.05 -61.67 3.30
N SER A 623 -21.90 -61.39 3.90
CA SER A 623 -21.09 -62.30 4.73
C SER A 623 -20.10 -61.42 5.52
N GLY A 624 -19.76 -61.60 6.80
CA GLY A 624 -20.03 -62.65 7.79
C GLY A 624 -18.80 -62.71 8.74
N GLY A 625 -19.03 -62.70 10.06
CA GLY A 625 -18.03 -62.87 11.14
C GLY A 625 -17.64 -61.55 11.81
N GLY A 626 -17.95 -61.25 13.08
CA GLY A 626 -17.87 -62.05 14.33
C GLY A 626 -16.54 -61.70 15.02
N GLY A 627 -16.41 -61.22 16.26
CA GLY A 627 -17.31 -61.01 17.40
C GLY A 627 -16.55 -60.26 18.52
N PHE A 628 -17.08 -60.36 19.77
CA PHE A 628 -16.65 -59.74 21.05
C PHE A 628 -17.11 -58.28 21.24
N GLY A 629 -17.89 -57.86 22.24
CA GLY A 629 -18.37 -58.49 23.48
C GLY A 629 -17.91 -57.69 24.70
N GLY A 630 -18.80 -56.87 25.31
CA GLY A 630 -18.69 -56.45 26.72
C GLY A 630 -18.90 -54.97 27.06
N ARG A 631 -20.06 -54.65 27.69
CA ARG A 631 -20.35 -53.75 28.84
C ARG A 631 -19.69 -52.33 28.89
N SER A 632 -20.32 -51.23 29.33
CA SER A 632 -21.58 -50.95 30.06
C SER A 632 -21.68 -49.44 30.35
N GLY A 633 -22.91 -48.89 30.36
CA GLY A 633 -23.39 -47.72 31.17
C GLY A 633 -22.90 -46.33 30.76
N GLY A 634 -23.66 -45.23 30.80
CA GLY A 634 -25.03 -44.90 31.20
C GLY A 634 -25.13 -43.37 31.15
N GLY A 635 -26.12 -42.77 30.49
CA GLY A 635 -27.22 -42.09 31.17
C GLY A 635 -27.56 -40.78 30.44
N GLY A 636 -28.76 -40.72 29.86
CA GLY A 636 -29.27 -39.60 29.05
C GLY A 636 -30.32 -38.76 29.79
N PHE A 637 -30.53 -37.55 29.27
CA PHE A 637 -31.57 -36.60 29.68
C PHE A 637 -32.68 -36.53 28.63
N GLY A 638 -33.94 -36.46 29.07
CA GLY A 638 -35.13 -36.10 28.30
C GLY A 638 -36.30 -35.83 29.26
N GLY A 639 -36.88 -34.62 29.24
CA GLY A 639 -38.26 -34.34 28.77
C GLY A 639 -39.19 -34.25 30.00
N ASP A 640 -40.06 -33.27 30.23
CA ASP A 640 -41.20 -32.73 29.44
C ASP A 640 -41.74 -31.47 30.19
N LYS A 641 -42.08 -30.33 29.58
CA LYS A 641 -43.29 -29.90 28.80
C LYS A 641 -44.52 -29.43 29.61
N PHE A 642 -45.19 -28.39 29.04
CA PHE A 642 -46.47 -27.72 29.36
C PHE A 642 -46.43 -26.55 30.38
N GLY A 643 -47.12 -25.42 30.22
CA GLY A 643 -48.04 -24.89 29.21
C GLY A 643 -48.72 -23.59 29.72
N ASP A 644 -49.04 -22.68 28.79
CA ASP A 644 -50.00 -21.54 28.80
C ASP A 644 -50.34 -20.71 30.06
N ARG A 645 -50.27 -19.37 29.94
CA ARG A 645 -51.44 -18.46 29.77
C ARG A 645 -51.08 -16.96 29.86
N SER A 646 -51.89 -16.20 29.15
CA SER A 646 -51.99 -14.77 28.89
C SER A 646 -52.31 -13.83 30.08
N GLY A 647 -51.90 -12.56 29.96
CA GLY A 647 -52.79 -11.41 30.24
C GLY A 647 -52.28 -10.32 31.22
N GLY A 648 -52.39 -9.06 30.80
CA GLY A 648 -52.94 -7.99 31.65
C GLY A 648 -52.00 -6.97 32.29
N SER A 649 -51.98 -5.77 31.70
CA SER A 649 -51.52 -4.49 32.24
C SER A 649 -52.36 -3.97 33.43
N ARG A 650 -51.74 -3.26 34.41
CA ARG A 650 -52.13 -1.91 34.94
C ARG A 650 -51.61 -1.61 36.37
N PHE A 651 -51.14 -0.35 36.55
CA PHE A 651 -51.07 0.52 37.77
C PHE A 651 -50.34 -0.03 39.02
N GLY A 652 -49.63 0.72 39.86
CA GLY A 652 -49.44 2.16 40.09
C GLY A 652 -48.90 2.37 41.53
N GLY A 653 -48.42 3.56 41.86
CA GLY A 653 -48.20 4.06 43.23
C GLY A 653 -46.80 3.78 43.81
N GLU A 654 -45.92 4.77 43.94
CA GLU A 654 -45.89 5.87 44.93
C GLU A 654 -45.09 5.57 46.21
N SER A 655 -43.96 6.28 46.30
CA SER A 655 -43.61 7.18 47.42
C SER A 655 -42.85 6.67 48.65
N ARG A 656 -42.07 7.63 49.18
CA ARG A 656 -41.49 7.79 50.53
C ARG A 656 -40.07 7.26 50.74
N SER A 657 -39.09 8.18 50.78
CA SER A 657 -38.55 8.85 52.00
C SER A 657 -37.65 7.89 52.78
N GLY A 658 -36.39 8.17 53.09
CA GLY A 658 -35.84 9.38 53.70
C GLY A 658 -34.91 8.93 54.84
N GLY A 659 -33.93 9.76 55.20
CA GLY A 659 -32.98 9.52 56.30
C GLY A 659 -31.67 8.92 55.82
N GLY A 660 -30.49 9.51 56.02
CA GLY A 660 -30.08 10.42 57.08
C GLY A 660 -29.20 9.67 58.09
N PHE A 661 -28.09 10.32 58.46
CA PHE A 661 -27.13 10.00 59.53
C PHE A 661 -25.87 9.19 59.19
N GLY A 662 -24.75 9.81 59.57
CA GLY A 662 -23.83 9.15 60.49
C GLY A 662 -22.37 9.16 60.09
N GLY A 663 -21.67 10.27 60.32
CA GLY A 663 -20.21 10.27 60.38
C GLY A 663 -19.71 9.55 61.63
N ARG A 664 -18.53 8.92 61.53
CA ARG A 664 -17.59 8.82 62.66
C ARG A 664 -16.19 8.46 62.18
N SER A 665 -15.26 9.25 62.67
CA SER A 665 -13.81 9.15 62.61
C SER A 665 -13.28 7.99 63.47
N GLY A 666 -12.07 7.54 63.16
CA GLY A 666 -11.12 7.06 64.16
C GLY A 666 -10.68 5.61 64.01
N GLY A 667 -9.36 5.40 63.93
CA GLY A 667 -8.75 4.09 64.12
C GLY A 667 -7.37 3.96 63.50
N GLY A 668 -6.33 4.46 64.19
CA GLY A 668 -4.95 4.11 63.93
C GLY A 668 -4.51 2.89 64.76
N TYR A 669 -3.71 2.02 64.15
CA TYR A 669 -2.78 1.03 64.71
C TYR A 669 -1.79 0.73 63.56
N GLY A 670 -0.46 0.64 63.67
CA GLY A 670 0.42 0.48 64.82
C GLY A 670 1.34 -0.73 64.60
N GLY A 671 2.58 -0.50 64.13
CA GLY A 671 3.75 -1.41 64.25
C GLY A 671 3.82 -2.60 63.28
N ARG A 672 4.98 -3.20 62.96
CA ARG A 672 6.38 -3.02 63.39
C ARG A 672 7.25 -4.01 62.58
N SER A 673 8.55 -3.69 62.42
CA SER A 673 9.68 -4.64 62.20
C SER A 673 9.87 -5.18 60.77
N GLY A 674 11.07 -5.28 60.19
CA GLY A 674 12.46 -5.02 60.60
C GLY A 674 13.37 -5.25 59.37
N GLY A 675 14.42 -4.45 59.18
CA GLY A 675 15.85 -4.86 59.25
C GLY A 675 16.36 -5.51 57.94
N GLY A 676 17.49 -5.19 57.32
CA GLY A 676 18.72 -4.45 57.67
C GLY A 676 19.88 -5.03 56.85
N PHE A 677 21.03 -4.32 56.81
CA PHE A 677 22.34 -4.62 56.16
C PHE A 677 22.42 -4.36 54.65
N GLY A 678 23.34 -3.58 54.07
CA GLY A 678 24.73 -3.16 54.40
C GLY A 678 25.53 -3.42 53.10
N GLY A 679 26.18 -2.48 52.40
CA GLY A 679 27.20 -1.53 52.82
C GLY A 679 28.60 -2.08 52.49
N ARG A 680 29.23 -1.66 51.37
CA ARG A 680 30.69 -1.45 51.28
C ARG A 680 31.16 -0.79 49.98
N ASP A 681 31.94 0.27 50.19
CA ASP A 681 32.77 1.03 49.27
C ASP A 681 33.95 0.25 48.67
N GLY A 682 34.49 0.81 47.57
CA GLY A 682 35.84 0.54 47.08
C GLY A 682 36.15 1.29 45.78
N GLY A 683 36.66 2.51 45.88
CA GLY A 683 37.11 3.32 44.73
C GLY A 683 38.54 3.01 44.25
N ARG A 684 38.87 3.46 43.04
CA ARG A 684 40.17 4.08 42.69
C ARG A 684 40.18 4.73 41.31
N ASP A 685 40.95 5.81 41.25
CA ASP A 685 41.17 6.80 40.20
C ASP A 685 41.78 6.32 38.87
N GLY A 686 41.65 7.14 37.82
CA GLY A 686 42.46 7.01 36.61
C GLY A 686 42.12 7.90 35.39
N GLN A 687 42.33 9.22 35.52
CA GLN A 687 42.81 10.19 34.50
C GLN A 687 42.16 10.38 33.10
N ARG A 688 41.66 11.61 32.91
CA ARG A 688 41.88 12.60 31.82
C ARG A 688 41.90 12.17 30.33
N GLY A 689 40.98 12.79 29.58
CA GLY A 689 41.12 13.06 28.14
C GLY A 689 40.09 14.10 27.67
N SER A 690 40.52 15.35 27.52
CA SER A 690 39.73 16.51 27.08
C SER A 690 39.82 16.68 25.56
N TYR A 691 38.68 16.74 24.87
CA TYR A 691 38.49 17.33 23.53
C TYR A 691 37.09 17.97 23.56
N GLY A 692 36.85 19.26 23.33
CA GLY A 692 37.44 20.18 22.37
C GLY A 692 36.33 20.58 21.39
N LYS A 693 35.53 21.61 21.72
CA LYS A 693 34.51 22.20 20.84
C LYS A 693 35.19 22.99 19.70
N PRO A 694 34.70 22.96 18.46
CA PRO A 694 35.09 23.93 17.45
C PRO A 694 34.15 25.14 17.43
N GLN A 695 34.73 26.34 17.42
CA GLN A 695 34.10 27.58 16.97
C GLN A 695 34.29 27.76 15.46
N PRO A 696 33.47 28.61 14.79
CA PRO A 696 33.48 28.77 13.34
C PRO A 696 34.48 29.85 12.89
N GLU A 697 35.06 29.67 11.70
CA GLU A 697 35.75 30.73 10.97
C GLU A 697 34.98 31.07 9.69
N TRP A 698 34.65 32.37 9.59
CA TRP A 698 34.46 33.27 8.44
C TRP A 698 33.94 32.71 7.11
#